data_AF-A0A954S3M8-F1
#
_entry.id   AF-A0A954S3M8-F1
#
_cell.length_a   1.000
_cell.length_b   1.000
_cell.length_c   1.000
_cell.angle_alpha   90.00
_cell.angle_beta   90.00
_cell.angle_gamma   90.00
#
_symmetry.space_group_name_H-M   'P 1'
#
loop_
_entity.id
_entity.type
_entity.pdbx_description
1 polymer ?
#
loop_
_entity_poly.entity_id
_entity_poly.type
_entity_poly.pdbx_seq_one_letter_code
_entity_poly.pdbx_strand_id
1 'polypeptide(L)'
;ALPGSKADVKALGGKVVGGISGGGRKVGDGIKSLGNKIQDGFQNGNGNDTVGVSISGDAILNLIIDDTRAFISDNITVASSTDDPDAGEIRVMAESDLTTVGSTVAIAGGLSQKGASIAGSLTSDNLVRNTEAYVSNLSISGHDLNIIADSDHNHVVVAVGGAGNPSASTNSGSVSGSAGLHVVVTETSAELDSDANMTGDVLVDAKNVTQIISIAGAVAIDGGLAAGGAPDAIVITNDTVAKIGSEADVRADGDVIVSATNREDVLGFAAGLAISNNRVGLSGSVAVQVIITQASASIDDGAKVHADGNVEINGDDRVRLLSLAGAVAGGNKAGVGAALSGNFIFRDVEAKIGKNANVDALGLGSDSGDKGVLISDDAEDSIITFAASGALGQQLGVAANWAPTTIVTFTKAFIDEGAQVNRADGGSNSQDVQVRADHDTDTISLAGSLGISVNSAGLGVALGTRGLYKTVQAFIDDDAEVQAGRHVIVEASSQERMLSVVASAGLAQGFSGAGAVSADVVYNDTQAWIGDNASVTAEGNVIVSAVSESQTLSMAGQAAISGGSPAVGGSNATLIRIDTTEAWIGENANVTANATRGTSNVFDGNRNGAFGIGSKATEAIRGVSVTAVSFDDVILVAIGGELSNSLGFSGSVSDYALVETTRAFIDEGANINQDLSQAHSEQLVNVLASDKTDTIGLAGGLGGGSTAGVGASADFGVLVKTTEALIENGA
;
A
#
# COMPACT_ATOMS: atom_id res chain seq x y z
N ALA A 1 -24.31 -40.16 10.87
CA ALA A 1 -25.23 -40.16 9.72
C ALA A 1 -26.68 -40.25 10.20
N LEU A 2 -27.38 -39.11 10.21
CA LEU A 2 -28.84 -39.03 10.16
C LEU A 2 -29.18 -38.40 8.79
N PRO A 3 -30.19 -38.88 8.04
CA PRO A 3 -30.63 -38.20 6.83
C PRO A 3 -31.10 -36.77 7.17
N GLY A 4 -30.50 -35.76 6.54
CA GLY A 4 -30.80 -34.34 6.75
C GLY A 4 -29.97 -33.62 7.84
N SER A 5 -28.76 -34.10 8.19
CA SER A 5 -27.89 -33.44 9.18
C SER A 5 -26.81 -32.54 8.56
N LYS A 6 -26.86 -31.23 8.84
CA LYS A 6 -25.73 -30.31 8.68
C LYS A 6 -24.70 -30.50 9.81
N ALA A 7 -23.42 -30.27 9.52
CA ALA A 7 -22.36 -30.22 10.52
C ALA A 7 -21.73 -28.83 10.55
N ASP A 8 -22.17 -28.02 11.51
CA ASP A 8 -21.69 -26.64 11.68
C ASP A 8 -20.85 -26.51 12.96
N VAL A 9 -19.59 -26.09 12.80
CA VAL A 9 -18.73 -25.59 13.89
C VAL A 9 -18.56 -24.09 13.67
N LYS A 10 -19.14 -23.30 14.57
CA LYS A 10 -19.06 -21.85 14.50
C LYS A 10 -18.55 -21.27 15.82
N ALA A 11 -17.46 -20.51 15.74
CA ALA A 11 -16.95 -19.66 16.80
C ALA A 11 -17.24 -18.21 16.45
N LEU A 12 -17.78 -17.47 17.41
CA LEU A 12 -18.03 -16.04 17.30
C LEU A 12 -17.17 -15.31 18.33
N GLY A 13 -16.25 -14.48 17.85
CA GLY A 13 -15.52 -13.51 18.64
C GLY A 13 -16.47 -12.51 19.28
N GLY A 14 -16.14 -12.07 20.48
CA GLY A 14 -17.00 -11.16 21.23
C GLY A 14 -17.02 -9.76 20.59
N LYS A 15 -18.21 -9.20 20.37
CA LYS A 15 -18.36 -7.76 20.06
C LYS A 15 -17.96 -6.93 21.28
N VAL A 16 -16.70 -6.56 21.37
CA VAL A 16 -16.19 -5.65 22.41
C VAL A 16 -16.35 -4.23 21.91
N VAL A 17 -17.29 -3.47 22.50
CA VAL A 17 -17.33 -2.01 22.36
C VAL A 17 -16.55 -1.42 23.53
N GLY A 18 -15.24 -1.30 23.37
CA GLY A 18 -14.33 -0.69 24.35
C GLY A 18 -14.43 0.82 24.31
N GLY A 19 -15.51 1.39 24.86
CA GLY A 19 -15.67 2.84 24.98
C GLY A 19 -15.44 3.31 26.42
N ILE A 20 -14.22 3.68 26.78
CA ILE A 20 -13.95 4.38 28.04
C ILE A 20 -13.74 5.86 27.72
N SER A 21 -14.79 6.64 27.93
CA SER A 21 -14.71 8.11 27.97
C SER A 21 -13.94 8.52 29.23
N GLY A 22 -12.72 9.03 29.06
CA GLY A 22 -12.12 9.93 30.03
C GLY A 22 -12.98 11.20 30.09
N GLY A 23 -13.82 11.31 31.12
CA GLY A 23 -14.53 12.54 31.55
C GLY A 23 -14.88 13.59 30.47
N GLY A 24 -15.68 13.25 29.45
CA GLY A 24 -16.08 14.24 28.44
C GLY A 24 -17.24 13.77 27.57
N ARG A 25 -18.38 14.47 27.64
CA ARG A 25 -19.66 14.16 26.96
C ARG A 25 -19.49 13.97 25.43
N LYS A 26 -20.40 13.18 24.84
CA LYS A 26 -20.57 12.85 23.40
C LYS A 26 -19.89 13.84 22.43
N VAL A 27 -19.17 13.32 21.44
CA VAL A 27 -18.37 14.04 20.42
C VAL A 27 -19.03 15.31 19.86
N GLY A 28 -20.34 15.29 19.53
CA GLY A 28 -21.07 16.46 19.03
C GLY A 28 -21.35 17.56 20.07
N ASP A 29 -21.49 17.19 21.33
CA ASP A 29 -21.55 18.11 22.47
C ASP A 29 -20.15 18.57 22.90
N GLY A 30 -19.12 17.76 22.62
CA GLY A 30 -17.70 18.07 22.84
C GLY A 30 -17.20 19.23 21.98
N ILE A 31 -17.52 19.25 20.68
CA ILE A 31 -17.14 20.37 19.77
C ILE A 31 -17.89 21.67 20.13
N LYS A 32 -19.19 21.58 20.47
CA LYS A 32 -19.96 22.73 20.95
C LYS A 32 -19.50 23.21 22.33
N SER A 33 -19.13 22.28 23.22
CA SER A 33 -18.54 22.59 24.51
C SER A 33 -17.11 23.11 24.37
N LEU A 34 -16.36 22.75 23.34
CA LEU A 34 -15.03 23.28 23.04
C LEU A 34 -15.17 24.74 22.59
N GLY A 35 -16.08 25.04 21.65
CA GLY A 35 -16.43 26.42 21.30
C GLY A 35 -16.89 27.25 22.50
N ASN A 36 -17.75 26.69 23.35
CA ASN A 36 -18.25 27.38 24.54
C ASN A 36 -17.22 27.48 25.68
N LYS A 37 -16.34 26.49 25.90
CA LYS A 37 -15.28 26.51 26.94
C LYS A 37 -14.09 27.37 26.53
N ILE A 38 -13.76 27.41 25.23
CA ILE A 38 -12.87 28.41 24.64
C ILE A 38 -13.46 29.78 24.96
N GLN A 39 -14.75 30.00 24.69
CA GLN A 39 -15.39 31.30 24.95
C GLN A 39 -15.52 31.68 26.44
N ASP A 40 -15.82 30.72 27.32
CA ASP A 40 -16.01 30.95 28.76
C ASP A 40 -14.68 31.01 29.55
N GLY A 41 -13.66 30.26 29.14
CA GLY A 41 -12.33 30.25 29.77
C GLY A 41 -11.53 31.55 29.55
N PHE A 42 -11.91 32.36 28.56
CA PHE A 42 -11.30 33.66 28.28
C PHE A 42 -12.02 34.84 28.95
N GLN A 43 -13.12 34.63 29.69
CA GLN A 43 -13.83 35.73 30.34
C GLN A 43 -13.34 36.01 31.77
N ASN A 44 -12.61 37.12 31.87
CA ASN A 44 -12.59 38.09 32.96
C ASN A 44 -11.93 37.68 34.30
N GLY A 45 -10.62 37.97 34.41
CA GLY A 45 -9.87 37.96 35.67
C GLY A 45 -8.87 39.09 35.75
N ASN A 46 -9.30 40.29 36.15
CA ASN A 46 -8.41 41.39 36.56
C ASN A 46 -7.84 41.09 37.96
N GLY A 47 -6.81 40.25 38.03
CA GLY A 47 -6.07 39.93 39.27
C GLY A 47 -4.57 40.19 39.13
N ASN A 48 -4.04 41.04 39.99
CA ASN A 48 -2.64 41.50 39.97
C ASN A 48 -1.68 40.44 40.59
N ASP A 49 -0.56 40.18 39.92
CA ASP A 49 0.71 39.61 40.45
C ASP A 49 0.81 38.21 41.09
N THR A 50 -0.22 37.36 41.06
CA THR A 50 -0.10 35.97 41.55
C THR A 50 0.49 35.01 40.51
N VAL A 51 1.28 34.02 40.93
CA VAL A 51 1.68 32.85 40.12
C VAL A 51 0.55 31.82 40.22
N GLY A 52 0.01 31.38 39.08
CA GLY A 52 -1.05 30.36 39.00
C GLY A 52 -0.72 29.30 37.96
N VAL A 53 -0.73 28.04 38.36
CA VAL A 53 -0.46 26.90 37.45
C VAL A 53 -1.77 26.16 37.21
N SER A 54 -2.13 25.93 35.94
CA SER A 54 -3.24 25.06 35.54
C SER A 54 -2.69 23.83 34.84
N ILE A 55 -3.16 22.65 35.24
CA ILE A 55 -2.73 21.37 34.68
C ILE A 55 -3.98 20.58 34.36
N SER A 56 -4.06 20.06 33.13
CA SER A 56 -5.07 19.10 32.70
C SER A 56 -4.37 17.91 32.07
N GLY A 57 -4.80 16.71 32.43
CA GLY A 57 -4.31 15.47 31.84
C GLY A 57 -5.48 14.54 31.57
N ASP A 58 -5.44 13.87 30.44
CA ASP A 58 -6.38 12.80 30.10
C ASP A 58 -5.62 11.67 29.41
N ALA A 59 -6.00 10.43 29.70
CA ALA A 59 -5.29 9.25 29.19
C ALA A 59 -6.25 8.08 29.03
N ILE A 60 -6.15 7.40 27.90
CA ILE A 60 -6.76 6.10 27.64
C ILE A 60 -5.66 5.14 27.24
N LEU A 61 -5.65 3.98 27.89
CA LEU A 61 -4.90 2.80 27.47
C LEU A 61 -5.90 1.67 27.26
N ASN A 62 -6.03 1.18 26.03
CA ASN A 62 -6.74 -0.07 25.77
C ASN A 62 -5.74 -1.15 25.35
N LEU A 63 -5.80 -2.29 26.04
CA LEU A 63 -5.18 -3.53 25.60
C LEU A 63 -6.31 -4.49 25.28
N ILE A 64 -6.40 -4.89 24.03
CA ILE A 64 -7.41 -5.82 23.55
C ILE A 64 -6.67 -7.04 23.02
N ILE A 65 -7.05 -8.20 23.55
CA ILE A 65 -6.60 -9.50 23.08
C ILE A 65 -7.86 -10.25 22.69
N ASP A 66 -7.96 -10.62 21.42
CA ASP A 66 -9.07 -11.39 20.88
C ASP A 66 -8.54 -12.67 20.22
N ASP A 67 -9.09 -13.82 20.61
CA ASP A 67 -8.70 -15.13 20.12
C ASP A 67 -9.97 -15.92 19.78
N THR A 68 -10.23 -16.09 18.49
CA THR A 68 -11.43 -16.75 17.96
C THR A 68 -10.99 -17.97 17.16
N ARG A 69 -11.35 -19.17 17.60
CA ARG A 69 -10.95 -20.43 16.95
C ARG A 69 -12.13 -21.34 16.69
N ALA A 70 -12.23 -21.85 15.46
CA ALA A 70 -13.17 -22.90 15.08
C ALA A 70 -12.38 -24.08 14.49
N PHE A 71 -12.67 -25.31 14.94
CA PHE A 71 -11.93 -26.46 14.43
C PHE A 71 -12.70 -27.76 14.44
N ILE A 72 -12.31 -28.65 13.53
CA ILE A 72 -12.62 -30.08 13.55
C ILE A 72 -11.29 -30.84 13.53
N SER A 73 -11.04 -31.69 14.52
CA SER A 73 -9.79 -32.45 14.67
C SER A 73 -10.01 -33.83 15.31
N ASP A 74 -8.92 -34.54 15.57
CA ASP A 74 -8.83 -35.76 16.41
C ASP A 74 -9.23 -37.11 15.76
N ASN A 75 -8.89 -37.32 14.47
CA ASN A 75 -9.04 -38.63 13.81
C ASN A 75 -10.47 -39.19 13.84
N ILE A 76 -11.45 -38.31 13.63
CA ILE A 76 -12.86 -38.65 13.48
C ILE A 76 -13.25 -38.66 11.99
N THR A 77 -14.34 -39.36 11.65
CA THR A 77 -14.95 -39.28 10.32
C THR A 77 -16.15 -38.34 10.39
N VAL A 78 -16.18 -37.31 9.56
CA VAL A 78 -17.32 -36.39 9.44
C VAL A 78 -18.05 -36.68 8.13
N ALA A 79 -19.35 -36.95 8.22
CA ALA A 79 -20.19 -37.25 7.07
C ALA A 79 -21.54 -36.52 7.17
N SER A 80 -21.90 -35.78 6.12
CA SER A 80 -23.21 -35.13 5.94
C SER A 80 -23.97 -35.77 4.75
N SER A 81 -25.19 -35.28 4.46
CA SER A 81 -26.01 -35.80 3.36
C SER A 81 -25.46 -35.35 2.00
N THR A 82 -25.10 -36.28 1.12
CA THR A 82 -24.67 -35.95 -0.26
C THR A 82 -25.83 -35.75 -1.23
N ASP A 83 -27.03 -36.25 -0.88
CA ASP A 83 -28.20 -36.26 -1.77
C ASP A 83 -29.02 -34.95 -1.74
N ASP A 84 -28.73 -34.05 -0.80
CA ASP A 84 -29.50 -32.83 -0.57
C ASP A 84 -28.54 -31.63 -0.42
N PRO A 85 -28.45 -30.73 -1.42
CA PRO A 85 -27.55 -29.57 -1.38
C PRO A 85 -27.87 -28.64 -0.21
N ASP A 86 -29.12 -28.60 0.25
CA ASP A 86 -29.52 -27.75 1.37
C ASP A 86 -29.19 -28.38 2.75
N ALA A 87 -28.81 -29.67 2.82
CA ALA A 87 -28.56 -30.40 4.06
C ALA A 87 -27.16 -31.06 4.16
N GLY A 88 -26.35 -30.97 3.10
CA GLY A 88 -25.02 -31.58 2.98
C GLY A 88 -23.81 -30.71 3.32
N GLU A 89 -24.02 -29.45 3.69
CA GLU A 89 -22.94 -28.50 3.96
C GLU A 89 -22.20 -28.82 5.28
N ILE A 90 -20.88 -28.72 5.26
CA ILE A 90 -19.99 -28.77 6.42
C ILE A 90 -19.31 -27.40 6.55
N ARG A 91 -19.49 -26.73 7.69
CA ARG A 91 -18.96 -25.37 7.91
C ARG A 91 -18.07 -25.31 9.14
N VAL A 92 -16.87 -24.75 8.99
CA VAL A 92 -15.96 -24.39 10.07
C VAL A 92 -15.68 -22.90 9.97
N MET A 93 -16.30 -22.12 10.86
CA MET A 93 -16.29 -20.65 10.75
C MET A 93 -15.79 -20.00 12.03
N ALA A 94 -14.73 -19.21 11.92
CA ALA A 94 -14.24 -18.31 12.96
C ALA A 94 -14.48 -16.86 12.48
N GLU A 95 -15.39 -16.14 13.14
CA GLU A 95 -15.71 -14.74 12.80
C GLU A 95 -15.42 -13.84 14.00
N SER A 96 -14.62 -12.79 13.81
CA SER A 96 -14.31 -11.77 14.82
C SER A 96 -14.61 -10.37 14.30
N ASP A 97 -15.54 -9.69 14.97
CA ASP A 97 -15.90 -8.29 14.73
C ASP A 97 -15.49 -7.43 15.93
N LEU A 98 -14.55 -6.49 15.73
CA LEU A 98 -14.07 -5.61 16.80
C LEU A 98 -14.21 -4.13 16.43
N THR A 99 -14.82 -3.34 17.32
CA THR A 99 -14.83 -1.88 17.22
C THR A 99 -14.22 -1.24 18.45
N THR A 100 -13.10 -0.53 18.28
CA THR A 100 -12.45 0.24 19.34
C THR A 100 -12.71 1.73 19.15
N VAL A 101 -13.12 2.41 20.23
CA VAL A 101 -13.35 3.87 20.21
C VAL A 101 -12.70 4.53 21.41
N GLY A 102 -11.70 5.37 21.16
CA GLY A 102 -10.99 6.15 22.16
C GLY A 102 -11.21 7.65 21.96
N SER A 103 -11.40 8.40 23.04
CA SER A 103 -11.34 9.86 22.98
C SER A 103 -10.76 10.46 24.25
N THR A 104 -9.69 11.23 24.14
CA THR A 104 -9.14 12.01 25.25
C THR A 104 -9.15 13.50 24.94
N VAL A 105 -9.48 14.32 25.95
CA VAL A 105 -9.47 15.78 25.84
C VAL A 105 -8.95 16.41 27.13
N ALA A 106 -7.78 17.03 27.07
CA ALA A 106 -7.22 17.81 28.16
C ALA A 106 -7.24 19.30 27.83
N ILE A 107 -7.81 20.14 28.72
CA ILE A 107 -7.85 21.60 28.54
C ILE A 107 -7.38 22.30 29.82
N ALA A 108 -6.30 23.06 29.74
CA ALA A 108 -5.75 23.86 30.84
C ALA A 108 -5.84 25.36 30.53
N GLY A 109 -6.55 26.12 31.38
CA GLY A 109 -6.69 27.57 31.28
C GLY A 109 -6.01 28.27 32.47
N GLY A 110 -4.93 29.01 32.22
CA GLY A 110 -4.27 29.85 33.22
C GLY A 110 -4.91 31.24 33.28
N LEU A 111 -5.15 31.78 34.48
CA LEU A 111 -5.74 33.12 34.67
C LEU A 111 -4.76 34.15 35.25
N SER A 112 -3.50 33.77 35.48
CA SER A 112 -2.53 34.62 36.19
C SER A 112 -1.44 35.18 35.28
N GLN A 113 -0.95 36.39 35.60
CA GLN A 113 0.10 37.06 34.85
C GLN A 113 1.47 36.35 34.85
N LYS A 114 1.73 35.47 35.81
CA LYS A 114 2.97 34.67 35.87
C LYS A 114 2.64 33.17 35.83
N GLY A 115 1.54 32.84 35.17
CA GLY A 115 0.96 31.51 35.21
C GLY A 115 1.44 30.59 34.11
N ALA A 116 1.49 29.29 34.41
CA ALA A 116 1.77 28.25 33.43
C ALA A 116 0.50 27.42 33.19
N SER A 117 0.24 27.03 31.95
CA SER A 117 -0.80 26.05 31.63
C SER A 117 -0.18 24.84 30.94
N ILE A 118 -0.58 23.65 31.36
CA ILE A 118 -0.08 22.39 30.79
C ILE A 118 -1.28 21.49 30.51
N ALA A 119 -1.47 21.11 29.26
CA ALA A 119 -2.49 20.16 28.85
C ALA A 119 -1.86 18.98 28.12
N GLY A 120 -2.21 17.76 28.51
CA GLY A 120 -1.71 16.53 27.90
C GLY A 120 -2.82 15.53 27.68
N SER A 121 -2.93 15.03 26.44
CA SER A 121 -3.85 13.97 26.04
C SER A 121 -3.05 12.79 25.54
N LEU A 122 -3.35 11.57 25.99
CA LEU A 122 -2.69 10.36 25.52
C LEU A 122 -3.71 9.30 25.15
N THR A 123 -3.57 8.74 23.96
CA THR A 123 -4.25 7.52 23.56
C THR A 123 -3.20 6.47 23.21
N SER A 124 -3.36 5.29 23.77
CA SER A 124 -2.61 4.12 23.34
C SER A 124 -3.54 2.94 23.27
N ASP A 125 -3.57 2.31 22.10
CA ASP A 125 -4.37 1.13 21.84
C ASP A 125 -3.44 0.05 21.31
N ASN A 126 -3.45 -1.10 21.97
CA ASN A 126 -2.72 -2.29 21.53
C ASN A 126 -3.76 -3.39 21.32
N LEU A 127 -3.92 -3.80 20.07
CA LEU A 127 -4.78 -4.89 19.67
C LEU A 127 -3.89 -6.05 19.19
N VAL A 128 -4.10 -7.22 19.79
CA VAL A 128 -3.60 -8.49 19.27
C VAL A 128 -4.82 -9.35 18.99
N ARG A 129 -4.98 -9.76 17.73
CA ARG A 129 -6.11 -10.57 17.28
C ARG A 129 -5.62 -11.82 16.57
N ASN A 130 -6.23 -12.95 16.92
CA ASN A 130 -6.02 -14.23 16.28
C ASN A 130 -7.37 -14.83 15.90
N THR A 131 -7.57 -15.14 14.63
CA THR A 131 -8.80 -15.77 14.11
C THR A 131 -8.42 -16.98 13.28
N GLU A 132 -8.69 -18.18 13.79
CA GLU A 132 -8.27 -19.44 13.17
C GLU A 132 -9.48 -20.35 12.87
N ALA A 133 -9.58 -20.84 11.63
CA ALA A 133 -10.50 -21.89 11.23
C ALA A 133 -9.70 -23.05 10.63
N TYR A 134 -9.75 -24.25 11.22
CA TYR A 134 -8.97 -25.38 10.68
C TYR A 134 -9.66 -26.73 10.76
N VAL A 135 -9.30 -27.59 9.82
CA VAL A 135 -9.74 -28.97 9.70
C VAL A 135 -8.50 -29.85 9.56
N SER A 136 -8.23 -30.74 10.51
CA SER A 136 -6.98 -31.52 10.50
C SER A 136 -7.13 -32.97 10.98
N ASN A 137 -6.38 -33.88 10.35
CA ASN A 137 -6.31 -35.32 10.68
C ASN A 137 -7.64 -36.09 10.51
N LEU A 138 -8.40 -35.88 9.43
CA LEU A 138 -9.73 -36.46 9.24
C LEU A 138 -9.95 -37.01 7.82
N SER A 139 -11.03 -37.77 7.66
CA SER A 139 -11.67 -38.01 6.36
C SER A 139 -13.08 -37.43 6.40
N ILE A 140 -13.38 -36.55 5.45
CA ILE A 140 -14.62 -35.77 5.39
C ILE A 140 -15.36 -36.10 4.11
N SER A 141 -16.68 -36.26 4.22
CA SER A 141 -17.55 -36.37 3.04
C SER A 141 -18.86 -35.61 3.23
N GLY A 142 -19.26 -34.87 2.20
CA GLY A 142 -20.46 -34.03 2.23
C GLY A 142 -20.80 -33.47 0.85
N HIS A 143 -21.73 -32.51 0.83
CA HIS A 143 -21.99 -31.73 -0.38
C HIS A 143 -20.91 -30.64 -0.51
N ASP A 144 -20.92 -29.63 0.36
CA ASP A 144 -19.91 -28.57 0.38
C ASP A 144 -19.08 -28.59 1.66
N LEU A 145 -17.84 -28.11 1.58
CA LEU A 145 -16.95 -27.86 2.72
C LEU A 145 -16.51 -26.39 2.73
N ASN A 146 -16.88 -25.65 3.77
CA ASN A 146 -16.55 -24.24 3.94
C ASN A 146 -15.70 -24.04 5.21
N ILE A 147 -14.45 -23.62 5.06
CA ILE A 147 -13.52 -23.27 6.13
C ILE A 147 -13.22 -21.78 6.02
N ILE A 148 -13.75 -20.98 6.95
CA ILE A 148 -13.77 -19.52 6.84
C ILE A 148 -13.22 -18.89 8.13
N ALA A 149 -12.20 -18.07 8.00
CA ALA A 149 -11.69 -17.19 9.05
C ALA A 149 -11.89 -15.72 8.62
N ASP A 150 -12.77 -14.98 9.30
CA ASP A 150 -13.09 -13.58 8.99
C ASP A 150 -12.82 -12.66 10.19
N SER A 151 -12.02 -11.63 9.95
CA SER A 151 -11.50 -10.69 10.95
C SER A 151 -11.77 -9.24 10.53
N ASP A 152 -12.82 -8.61 11.05
CA ASP A 152 -13.15 -7.18 10.79
C ASP A 152 -12.77 -6.29 11.99
N HIS A 153 -11.94 -5.28 11.75
CA HIS A 153 -11.57 -4.30 12.76
C HIS A 153 -11.85 -2.86 12.34
N ASN A 154 -12.60 -2.16 13.20
CA ASN A 154 -12.86 -0.73 13.14
C ASN A 154 -12.23 -0.01 14.34
N HIS A 155 -11.36 0.97 14.12
CA HIS A 155 -10.56 1.59 15.18
C HIS A 155 -10.58 3.13 15.16
N VAL A 156 -11.46 3.81 15.91
CA VAL A 156 -11.55 5.28 15.89
C VAL A 156 -10.97 5.89 17.16
N VAL A 157 -9.90 6.67 17.05
CA VAL A 157 -9.29 7.34 18.21
C VAL A 157 -9.00 8.81 17.98
N VAL A 158 -9.28 9.62 19.02
CA VAL A 158 -9.04 11.07 19.00
C VAL A 158 -8.36 11.49 20.31
N ALA A 159 -7.22 12.17 20.22
CA ALA A 159 -6.52 12.77 21.36
C ALA A 159 -6.36 14.28 21.14
N VAL A 160 -6.86 15.11 22.06
CA VAL A 160 -6.78 16.57 21.95
C VAL A 160 -6.24 17.23 23.22
N GLY A 161 -5.12 17.93 23.08
CA GLY A 161 -4.57 18.82 24.11
C GLY A 161 -4.87 20.29 23.80
N GLY A 162 -5.32 21.05 24.80
CA GLY A 162 -5.53 22.50 24.71
C GLY A 162 -4.97 23.25 25.91
N ALA A 163 -3.94 24.07 25.75
CA ALA A 163 -3.37 24.88 26.82
C ALA A 163 -3.48 26.37 26.47
N GLY A 164 -3.94 27.18 27.42
CA GLY A 164 -4.23 28.59 27.19
C GLY A 164 -3.94 29.49 28.40
N ASN A 165 -3.31 30.63 28.19
CA ASN A 165 -3.29 31.73 29.17
C ASN A 165 -3.47 33.07 28.44
N PRO A 166 -4.64 33.74 28.55
CA PRO A 166 -4.91 35.00 27.87
C PRO A 166 -4.15 36.20 28.45
N SER A 167 -3.30 36.02 29.47
CA SER A 167 -2.49 37.10 30.02
C SER A 167 -1.58 37.72 28.97
N ALA A 168 -1.46 39.05 28.96
CA ALA A 168 -0.52 39.78 28.11
C ALA A 168 0.95 39.77 28.63
N SER A 169 1.27 38.91 29.59
CA SER A 169 2.59 38.85 30.23
C SER A 169 3.63 38.11 29.40
N THR A 170 4.91 38.42 29.59
CA THR A 170 6.06 37.72 29.00
C THR A 170 6.60 36.57 29.90
N ASN A 171 6.06 36.45 31.11
CA ASN A 171 6.50 35.50 32.14
C ASN A 171 5.50 34.35 32.36
N SER A 172 4.62 34.12 31.40
CA SER A 172 3.72 32.95 31.34
C SER A 172 4.19 31.94 30.29
N GLY A 173 3.64 30.74 30.34
CA GLY A 173 3.91 29.70 29.35
C GLY A 173 2.79 28.66 29.27
N SER A 174 2.42 28.27 28.06
CA SER A 174 1.44 27.23 27.80
C SER A 174 2.06 26.12 26.98
N VAL A 175 1.93 24.89 27.46
CA VAL A 175 2.38 23.68 26.78
C VAL A 175 1.19 22.77 26.57
N SER A 176 0.96 22.39 25.32
CA SER A 176 -0.09 21.45 24.94
C SER A 176 0.50 20.27 24.20
N GLY A 177 0.03 19.08 24.54
CA GLY A 177 0.42 17.85 23.88
C GLY A 177 -0.77 16.91 23.69
N SER A 178 -0.76 16.21 22.56
CA SER A 178 -1.61 15.05 22.30
C SER A 178 -0.74 13.96 21.71
N ALA A 179 -0.85 12.73 22.18
CA ALA A 179 -0.12 11.62 21.59
C ALA A 179 -1.07 10.46 21.28
N GLY A 180 -0.95 9.91 20.07
CA GLY A 180 -1.59 8.67 19.65
C GLY A 180 -0.56 7.59 19.37
N LEU A 181 -0.80 6.37 19.85
CA LEU A 181 -0.07 5.17 19.45
C LEU A 181 -1.06 4.02 19.30
N HIS A 182 -1.18 3.51 18.09
CA HIS A 182 -2.11 2.46 17.72
C HIS A 182 -1.33 1.30 17.13
N VAL A 183 -1.30 0.19 17.85
CA VAL A 183 -0.63 -1.03 17.41
C VAL A 183 -1.70 -2.09 17.20
N VAL A 184 -1.89 -2.50 15.95
CA VAL A 184 -2.83 -3.54 15.56
C VAL A 184 -2.04 -4.68 14.95
N VAL A 185 -2.11 -5.85 15.59
CA VAL A 185 -1.56 -7.09 15.07
C VAL A 185 -2.74 -8.05 14.88
N THR A 186 -2.96 -8.50 13.65
CA THR A 186 -4.01 -9.48 13.34
C THR A 186 -3.41 -10.65 12.57
N GLU A 187 -3.60 -11.84 13.10
CA GLU A 187 -3.36 -13.12 12.44
C GLU A 187 -4.73 -13.73 12.08
N THR A 188 -4.94 -14.08 10.81
CA THR A 188 -6.17 -14.72 10.31
C THR A 188 -5.81 -15.92 9.46
N SER A 189 -6.24 -17.12 9.84
CA SER A 189 -5.84 -18.35 9.16
C SER A 189 -6.99 -19.31 8.91
N ALA A 190 -7.09 -19.81 7.68
CA ALA A 190 -7.99 -20.88 7.26
C ALA A 190 -7.17 -22.07 6.71
N GLU A 191 -7.35 -23.27 7.25
CA GLU A 191 -6.53 -24.44 6.89
C GLU A 191 -7.34 -25.73 6.70
N LEU A 192 -7.09 -26.42 5.58
CA LEU A 192 -7.52 -27.79 5.31
C LEU A 192 -6.30 -28.73 5.27
N ASP A 193 -6.08 -29.50 6.32
CA ASP A 193 -5.00 -30.49 6.44
C ASP A 193 -5.60 -31.91 6.63
N SER A 194 -6.49 -32.30 5.72
CA SER A 194 -7.28 -33.55 5.80
C SER A 194 -7.76 -34.02 4.43
N ASP A 195 -8.12 -35.31 4.34
CA ASP A 195 -8.78 -35.86 3.16
C ASP A 195 -10.23 -35.37 3.09
N ALA A 196 -10.63 -34.85 1.93
CA ALA A 196 -11.98 -34.32 1.70
C ALA A 196 -12.57 -34.91 0.40
N ASN A 197 -13.76 -35.50 0.47
CA ASN A 197 -14.51 -35.97 -0.70
C ASN A 197 -15.90 -35.31 -0.74
N MET A 198 -16.04 -34.26 -1.55
CA MET A 198 -17.23 -33.41 -1.66
C MET A 198 -17.96 -33.63 -2.98
N THR A 199 -19.30 -33.68 -2.95
CA THR A 199 -20.15 -33.72 -4.16
C THR A 199 -20.51 -32.32 -4.69
N GLY A 200 -20.00 -31.28 -4.04
CA GLY A 200 -20.10 -29.87 -4.38
C GLY A 200 -18.74 -29.20 -4.19
N ASP A 201 -18.71 -28.02 -3.58
CA ASP A 201 -17.51 -27.17 -3.54
C ASP A 201 -16.67 -27.35 -2.26
N VAL A 202 -15.39 -27.00 -2.36
CA VAL A 202 -14.48 -26.82 -1.21
C VAL A 202 -13.99 -25.37 -1.20
N LEU A 203 -14.26 -24.65 -0.11
CA LEU A 203 -13.80 -23.29 0.11
C LEU A 203 -12.91 -23.21 1.36
N VAL A 204 -11.72 -22.65 1.19
CA VAL A 204 -10.81 -22.24 2.25
C VAL A 204 -10.56 -20.74 2.12
N ASP A 205 -11.18 -19.94 2.99
CA ASP A 205 -11.19 -18.48 2.89
C ASP A 205 -10.68 -17.84 4.19
N ALA A 206 -9.61 -17.06 4.08
CA ALA A 206 -9.06 -16.27 5.17
C ALA A 206 -9.13 -14.78 4.78
N LYS A 207 -9.81 -13.98 5.61
CA LYS A 207 -10.10 -12.59 5.30
C LYS A 207 -9.88 -11.67 6.50
N ASN A 208 -9.12 -10.60 6.26
CA ASN A 208 -8.88 -9.53 7.20
C ASN A 208 -9.26 -8.18 6.59
N VAL A 209 -10.05 -7.40 7.31
CA VAL A 209 -10.33 -6.00 6.95
C VAL A 209 -10.03 -5.14 8.17
N THR A 210 -9.04 -4.26 8.08
CA THR A 210 -8.66 -3.39 9.20
C THR A 210 -8.64 -1.95 8.75
N GLN A 211 -9.42 -1.11 9.41
CA GLN A 211 -9.41 0.32 9.18
C GLN A 211 -9.14 0.95 10.60
N ILE A 212 -8.27 1.95 10.92
CA ILE A 212 -8.73 3.38 10.95
C ILE A 212 -8.02 4.45 11.81
N ILE A 213 -8.40 5.67 11.35
CA ILE A 213 -8.60 6.99 12.00
C ILE A 213 -8.04 7.10 13.40
N SER A 214 -6.82 7.60 13.43
CA SER A 214 -6.28 8.30 14.57
C SER A 214 -6.18 9.81 14.29
N ILE A 215 -6.51 10.61 15.30
CA ILE A 215 -6.35 12.05 15.28
C ILE A 215 -5.64 12.48 16.56
N ALA A 216 -4.43 13.02 16.43
CA ALA A 216 -3.73 13.76 17.48
C ALA A 216 -3.74 15.26 17.18
N GLY A 217 -4.28 16.07 18.10
CA GLY A 217 -4.33 17.52 17.99
C GLY A 217 -3.83 18.26 19.24
N ALA A 218 -2.89 19.20 19.07
CA ALA A 218 -2.40 20.02 20.17
C ALA A 218 -2.52 21.52 19.86
N VAL A 219 -3.17 22.27 20.75
CA VAL A 219 -3.31 23.73 20.66
C VAL A 219 -2.72 24.40 21.90
N ALA A 220 -1.76 25.30 21.73
CA ALA A 220 -1.19 26.12 22.80
C ALA A 220 -1.31 27.62 22.47
N ILE A 221 -1.89 28.41 23.37
CA ILE A 221 -2.04 29.87 23.21
C ILE A 221 -1.57 30.60 24.48
N ASP A 222 -0.55 31.46 24.41
CA ASP A 222 -0.02 32.14 25.60
C ASP A 222 0.43 33.59 25.33
N GLY A 223 0.44 34.42 26.36
CA GLY A 223 1.13 35.71 26.35
C GLY A 223 2.65 35.61 26.15
N GLY A 224 3.28 34.67 26.84
CA GLY A 224 4.71 34.42 26.87
C GLY A 224 5.10 33.33 25.89
N LEU A 225 5.38 32.11 26.36
CA LEU A 225 5.80 30.98 25.52
C LEU A 225 4.62 30.06 25.21
N ALA A 226 4.47 29.63 23.96
CA ALA A 226 3.48 28.63 23.56
C ALA A 226 4.17 27.46 22.85
N ALA A 227 3.91 26.23 23.29
CA ALA A 227 4.42 25.02 22.67
C ALA A 227 3.31 23.99 22.48
N GLY A 228 3.10 23.54 21.25
CA GLY A 228 2.12 22.51 20.87
C GLY A 228 2.80 21.34 20.17
N GLY A 229 2.52 20.11 20.59
CA GLY A 229 3.09 18.90 20.01
C GLY A 229 2.05 17.81 19.81
N ALA A 230 1.93 17.28 18.60
CA ALA A 230 0.99 16.21 18.28
C ALA A 230 1.66 15.06 17.52
N PRO A 231 2.34 14.12 18.20
CA PRO A 231 2.72 12.85 17.59
C PRO A 231 1.53 11.87 17.49
N ASP A 232 1.44 11.17 16.38
CA ASP A 232 0.56 10.06 16.11
C ASP A 232 1.34 8.96 15.39
N ALA A 233 1.20 7.72 15.85
CA ALA A 233 1.82 6.56 15.24
C ALA A 233 0.81 5.43 15.12
N ILE A 234 0.69 4.89 13.92
CA ILE A 234 -0.14 3.72 13.60
C ILE A 234 0.80 2.64 13.10
N VAL A 235 0.75 1.47 13.73
CA VAL A 235 1.48 0.27 13.34
C VAL A 235 0.44 -0.82 13.10
N ILE A 236 0.37 -1.31 11.88
CA ILE A 236 -0.52 -2.39 11.46
C ILE A 236 0.36 -3.54 10.99
N THR A 237 0.08 -4.73 11.51
CA THR A 237 0.66 -5.99 11.06
C THR A 237 -0.49 -6.95 10.83
N ASN A 238 -0.73 -7.31 9.57
CA ASN A 238 -1.76 -8.25 9.18
C ASN A 238 -1.11 -9.44 8.48
N ASP A 239 -1.38 -10.63 9.00
CA ASP A 239 -0.95 -11.90 8.44
C ASP A 239 -2.20 -12.73 8.16
N THR A 240 -2.46 -13.02 6.88
CA THR A 240 -3.65 -13.73 6.42
C THR A 240 -3.23 -14.91 5.55
N VAL A 241 -3.56 -16.12 5.99
CA VAL A 241 -3.13 -17.38 5.36
C VAL A 241 -4.32 -18.29 5.10
N ALA A 242 -4.52 -18.67 3.84
CA ALA A 242 -5.45 -19.71 3.45
C ALA A 242 -4.69 -20.85 2.77
N LYS A 243 -4.82 -22.08 3.26
CA LYS A 243 -4.05 -23.20 2.70
C LYS A 243 -4.73 -24.56 2.72
N ILE A 244 -4.40 -25.36 1.70
CA ILE A 244 -4.59 -26.81 1.67
C ILE A 244 -3.24 -27.46 1.96
N GLY A 245 -3.17 -28.26 3.02
CA GLY A 245 -1.93 -28.82 3.56
C GLY A 245 -1.31 -29.92 2.70
N SER A 246 -0.01 -30.16 2.92
CA SER A 246 0.86 -31.04 2.12
C SER A 246 0.43 -32.52 2.05
N GLU A 247 -0.38 -32.98 3.01
CA GLU A 247 -0.83 -34.38 3.08
C GLU A 247 -2.30 -34.56 2.65
N ALA A 248 -2.98 -33.49 2.20
CA ALA A 248 -4.39 -33.54 1.86
C ALA A 248 -4.65 -34.24 0.50
N ASP A 249 -5.62 -35.16 0.46
CA ASP A 249 -6.28 -35.65 -0.76
C ASP A 249 -7.71 -35.08 -0.84
N VAL A 250 -7.86 -34.01 -1.63
CA VAL A 250 -9.11 -33.26 -1.81
C VAL A 250 -9.74 -33.61 -3.14
N ARG A 251 -11.00 -34.03 -3.12
CA ARG A 251 -11.84 -34.27 -4.30
C ARG A 251 -13.15 -33.49 -4.19
N ALA A 252 -13.48 -32.73 -5.22
CA ALA A 252 -14.72 -31.96 -5.33
C ALA A 252 -15.38 -32.21 -6.70
N ASP A 253 -16.68 -32.53 -6.72
CA ASP A 253 -17.46 -32.54 -7.98
C ASP A 253 -17.74 -31.10 -8.47
N GLY A 254 -17.57 -30.10 -7.61
CA GLY A 254 -17.63 -28.67 -7.91
C GLY A 254 -16.24 -28.03 -7.99
N ASP A 255 -16.12 -26.82 -7.43
CA ASP A 255 -14.88 -26.02 -7.41
C ASP A 255 -14.08 -26.23 -6.11
N VAL A 256 -12.77 -26.01 -6.18
CA VAL A 256 -11.90 -25.86 -5.01
C VAL A 256 -11.33 -24.45 -5.01
N ILE A 257 -11.62 -23.67 -3.98
CA ILE A 257 -11.26 -22.25 -3.88
C ILE A 257 -10.43 -22.04 -2.61
N VAL A 258 -9.25 -21.45 -2.76
CA VAL A 258 -8.36 -21.05 -1.67
C VAL A 258 -8.10 -19.55 -1.79
N SER A 259 -8.54 -18.75 -0.82
CA SER A 259 -8.37 -17.29 -0.88
C SER A 259 -7.86 -16.69 0.41
N ALA A 260 -6.84 -15.83 0.29
CA ALA A 260 -6.31 -15.00 1.37
C ALA A 260 -6.48 -13.53 0.99
N THR A 261 -7.21 -12.77 1.82
CA THR A 261 -7.54 -11.36 1.55
C THR A 261 -7.16 -10.43 2.71
N ASN A 262 -6.40 -9.38 2.42
CA ASN A 262 -6.12 -8.25 3.30
C ASN A 262 -6.67 -6.94 2.71
N ARG A 263 -7.32 -6.12 3.55
CA ARG A 263 -7.77 -4.77 3.16
C ARG A 263 -7.57 -3.78 4.30
N GLU A 264 -6.73 -2.77 4.07
CA GLU A 264 -6.44 -1.70 5.02
C GLU A 264 -6.91 -0.33 4.54
N ASP A 265 -7.78 0.34 5.31
CA ASP A 265 -8.13 1.75 5.11
C ASP A 265 -7.66 2.60 6.30
N VAL A 266 -6.58 3.34 6.12
CA VAL A 266 -5.89 4.04 7.21
C VAL A 266 -5.97 5.55 7.04
N LEU A 267 -6.40 6.22 8.11
CA LEU A 267 -6.41 7.68 8.22
C LEU A 267 -5.54 8.09 9.42
N GLY A 268 -4.38 8.68 9.17
CA GLY A 268 -3.49 9.18 10.21
C GLY A 268 -3.45 10.71 10.20
N PHE A 269 -3.82 11.36 11.30
CA PHE A 269 -3.84 12.82 11.41
C PHE A 269 -3.08 13.32 12.63
N ALA A 270 -2.10 14.19 12.39
CA ALA A 270 -1.36 14.90 13.42
C ALA A 270 -1.39 16.40 13.16
N ALA A 271 -1.89 17.19 14.12
CA ALA A 271 -1.97 18.64 13.99
C ALA A 271 -1.49 19.40 15.23
N GLY A 272 -0.53 20.30 15.04
CA GLY A 272 -0.01 21.20 16.06
C GLY A 272 -0.33 22.67 15.75
N LEU A 273 -0.80 23.40 16.76
CA LEU A 273 -0.95 24.86 16.72
C LEU A 273 -0.34 25.48 17.98
N ALA A 274 0.56 26.46 17.80
CA ALA A 274 1.12 27.22 18.92
C ALA A 274 1.18 28.72 18.63
N ILE A 275 0.46 29.53 19.39
CA ILE A 275 0.42 31.00 19.22
C ILE A 275 0.88 31.69 20.50
N SER A 276 1.91 32.52 20.39
CA SER A 276 2.43 33.35 21.48
C SER A 276 2.30 34.84 21.17
N ASN A 277 1.64 35.60 22.05
CA ASN A 277 1.43 37.04 21.86
C ASN A 277 2.66 37.90 22.14
N ASN A 278 3.69 37.44 22.87
CA ASN A 278 4.86 38.29 23.17
C ASN A 278 6.22 37.62 22.99
N ARG A 279 6.32 36.28 22.91
CA ARG A 279 7.61 35.59 22.76
C ARG A 279 7.61 34.54 21.65
N VAL A 280 7.66 33.26 21.98
CA VAL A 280 7.94 32.19 21.02
C VAL A 280 6.78 31.22 20.94
N GLY A 281 6.33 30.94 19.72
CA GLY A 281 5.42 29.85 19.41
C GLY A 281 6.20 28.70 18.76
N LEU A 282 6.07 27.49 19.31
CA LEU A 282 6.69 26.27 18.81
C LEU A 282 5.60 25.24 18.52
N SER A 283 5.51 24.76 17.29
CA SER A 283 4.54 23.75 16.90
C SER A 283 5.21 22.57 16.23
N GLY A 284 4.85 21.36 16.64
CA GLY A 284 5.30 20.10 16.07
C GLY A 284 4.15 19.14 15.82
N SER A 285 4.17 18.45 14.69
CA SER A 285 3.24 17.35 14.38
C SER A 285 3.99 16.21 13.70
N VAL A 286 3.72 14.99 14.11
CA VAL A 286 4.32 13.79 13.52
C VAL A 286 3.19 12.79 13.28
N ALA A 287 2.96 12.37 12.05
CA ALA A 287 2.10 11.25 11.71
C ALA A 287 3.00 10.17 11.10
N VAL A 288 3.04 8.98 11.70
CA VAL A 288 3.82 7.85 11.19
C VAL A 288 2.92 6.64 11.01
N GLN A 289 2.95 6.02 9.83
CA GLN A 289 2.23 4.81 9.52
C GLN A 289 3.22 3.74 9.10
N VAL A 290 3.20 2.63 9.83
CA VAL A 290 3.93 1.41 9.49
C VAL A 290 2.89 0.34 9.19
N ILE A 291 2.85 -0.13 7.96
CA ILE A 291 1.89 -1.14 7.49
C ILE A 291 2.70 -2.33 6.99
N ILE A 292 2.49 -3.48 7.59
CA ILE A 292 3.12 -4.74 7.21
C ILE A 292 1.99 -5.72 6.93
N THR A 293 1.87 -6.18 5.69
CA THR A 293 0.80 -7.10 5.27
C THR A 293 1.39 -8.34 4.62
N GLN A 294 0.82 -9.49 4.94
CA GLN A 294 1.09 -10.76 4.29
C GLN A 294 -0.23 -11.44 3.93
N ALA A 295 -0.42 -11.76 2.65
CA ALA A 295 -1.56 -12.52 2.15
C ALA A 295 -1.02 -13.73 1.38
N SER A 296 -1.26 -14.94 1.92
CA SER A 296 -0.75 -16.18 1.33
C SER A 296 -1.87 -17.19 1.10
N ALA A 297 -2.11 -17.54 -0.16
CA ALA A 297 -3.05 -18.57 -0.59
C ALA A 297 -2.27 -19.74 -1.20
N SER A 298 -2.39 -20.96 -0.66
CA SER A 298 -1.59 -22.08 -1.15
C SER A 298 -2.30 -23.43 -1.22
N ILE A 299 -1.89 -24.22 -2.20
CA ILE A 299 -1.94 -25.68 -2.15
C ILE A 299 -0.50 -26.13 -1.89
N ASP A 300 -0.23 -26.71 -0.72
CA ASP A 300 1.13 -27.01 -0.27
C ASP A 300 1.75 -28.22 -1.00
N ASP A 301 3.06 -28.39 -0.80
CA ASP A 301 3.88 -29.42 -1.44
C ASP A 301 3.28 -30.83 -1.32
N GLY A 302 3.22 -31.56 -2.44
CA GLY A 302 2.77 -32.95 -2.48
C GLY A 302 1.26 -33.17 -2.27
N ALA A 303 0.47 -32.11 -2.04
CA ALA A 303 -0.98 -32.21 -1.93
C ALA A 303 -1.61 -32.75 -3.22
N LYS A 304 -2.76 -33.40 -3.10
CA LYS A 304 -3.55 -33.90 -4.23
C LYS A 304 -4.91 -33.23 -4.23
N VAL A 305 -5.21 -32.50 -5.30
CA VAL A 305 -6.46 -31.77 -5.45
C VAL A 305 -7.08 -32.12 -6.79
N HIS A 306 -8.33 -32.59 -6.77
CA HIS A 306 -9.12 -32.86 -7.97
C HIS A 306 -10.45 -32.12 -7.87
N ALA A 307 -10.75 -31.30 -8.86
CA ALA A 307 -12.03 -30.63 -9.04
C ALA A 307 -12.62 -30.98 -10.41
N ASP A 308 -13.88 -31.40 -10.48
CA ASP A 308 -14.60 -31.50 -11.76
C ASP A 308 -14.91 -30.09 -12.31
N GLY A 309 -15.04 -29.10 -11.44
CA GLY A 309 -15.07 -27.67 -11.74
C GLY A 309 -13.67 -27.06 -11.90
N ASN A 310 -13.43 -25.97 -11.18
CA ASN A 310 -12.20 -25.17 -11.21
C ASN A 310 -11.37 -25.37 -9.93
N VAL A 311 -10.08 -25.07 -10.02
CA VAL A 311 -9.24 -24.82 -8.84
C VAL A 311 -8.80 -23.37 -8.91
N GLU A 312 -9.22 -22.57 -7.93
CA GLU A 312 -8.91 -21.15 -7.82
C GLU A 312 -8.07 -20.87 -6.57
N ILE A 313 -6.95 -20.18 -6.75
CA ILE A 313 -6.03 -19.78 -5.68
C ILE A 313 -5.80 -18.28 -5.82
N ASN A 314 -6.23 -17.50 -4.81
CA ASN A 314 -6.26 -16.05 -4.90
C ASN A 314 -5.66 -15.34 -3.67
N GLY A 315 -4.60 -14.57 -3.87
CA GLY A 315 -4.09 -13.58 -2.91
C GLY A 315 -4.55 -12.16 -3.29
N ASP A 316 -5.32 -11.49 -2.43
CA ASP A 316 -5.75 -10.08 -2.58
C ASP A 316 -5.19 -9.26 -1.41
N ASP A 317 -4.37 -8.25 -1.69
CA ASP A 317 -3.86 -7.34 -0.65
C ASP A 317 -3.92 -5.87 -1.09
N ARG A 318 -4.63 -5.06 -0.31
CA ARG A 318 -4.96 -3.68 -0.65
C ARG A 318 -4.75 -2.72 0.50
N VAL A 319 -3.96 -1.69 0.24
CA VAL A 319 -3.71 -0.59 1.17
C VAL A 319 -4.23 0.73 0.61
N ARG A 320 -5.16 1.36 1.33
CA ARG A 320 -5.57 2.75 1.13
C ARG A 320 -5.14 3.59 2.33
N LEU A 321 -4.29 4.58 2.09
CA LEU A 321 -3.72 5.40 3.15
C LEU A 321 -3.88 6.89 2.86
N LEU A 322 -4.42 7.62 3.84
CA LEU A 322 -4.36 9.07 3.90
C LEU A 322 -3.63 9.49 5.19
N SER A 323 -2.41 9.99 5.03
CA SER A 323 -1.57 10.47 6.13
C SER A 323 -1.35 11.97 6.08
N LEU A 324 -1.66 12.68 7.17
CA LEU A 324 -1.50 14.13 7.27
C LEU A 324 -0.78 14.54 8.55
N ALA A 325 0.25 15.36 8.37
CA ALA A 325 0.88 16.10 9.45
C ALA A 325 0.89 17.61 9.15
N GLY A 326 0.42 18.40 10.12
CA GLY A 326 0.31 19.85 10.00
C GLY A 326 0.79 20.59 11.25
N ALA A 327 1.74 21.51 11.11
CA ALA A 327 2.23 22.31 12.24
C ALA A 327 2.21 23.81 11.93
N VAL A 328 1.43 24.59 12.68
CA VAL A 328 1.39 26.05 12.58
C VAL A 328 1.87 26.71 13.87
N ALA A 329 2.83 27.61 13.76
CA ALA A 329 3.37 28.36 14.89
C ALA A 329 3.36 29.87 14.66
N GLY A 330 2.93 30.63 15.66
CA GLY A 330 2.91 32.09 15.67
C GLY A 330 3.60 32.63 16.91
N GLY A 331 4.49 33.62 16.78
CA GLY A 331 5.12 34.24 17.96
C GLY A 331 5.72 35.62 17.72
N ASN A 332 5.47 36.57 18.62
CA ASN A 332 5.98 37.94 18.47
C ASN A 332 7.51 38.05 18.41
N LYS A 333 8.25 37.11 19.00
CA LYS A 333 9.70 36.97 18.78
C LYS A 333 9.96 35.96 17.67
N ALA A 334 9.47 34.73 17.83
CA ALA A 334 9.69 33.66 16.87
C ALA A 334 8.49 32.72 16.73
N GLY A 335 8.21 32.27 15.51
CA GLY A 335 7.36 31.12 15.22
C GLY A 335 8.21 30.02 14.62
N VAL A 336 8.10 28.79 15.14
CA VAL A 336 8.77 27.61 14.58
C VAL A 336 7.75 26.48 14.43
N GLY A 337 7.47 26.07 13.20
CA GLY A 337 6.55 24.99 12.87
C GLY A 337 7.28 23.84 12.18
N ALA A 338 7.13 22.62 12.67
CA ALA A 338 7.75 21.42 12.09
C ALA A 338 6.73 20.29 11.90
N ALA A 339 6.67 19.69 10.72
CA ALA A 339 5.76 18.57 10.43
C ALA A 339 6.46 17.37 9.78
N LEU A 340 6.09 16.15 10.17
CA LEU A 340 6.55 14.91 9.56
C LEU A 340 5.35 14.02 9.26
N SER A 341 5.18 13.59 8.01
CA SER A 341 4.17 12.61 7.59
C SER A 341 4.87 11.43 6.92
N GLY A 342 5.13 10.37 7.66
CA GLY A 342 6.00 9.26 7.24
C GLY A 342 5.25 7.95 7.08
N ASN A 343 5.36 7.32 5.91
CA ASN A 343 4.70 6.06 5.60
C ASN A 343 5.73 5.00 5.21
N PHE A 344 5.64 3.83 5.84
CA PHE A 344 6.49 2.67 5.59
C PHE A 344 5.58 1.45 5.38
N ILE A 345 5.55 0.95 4.15
CA ILE A 345 4.63 -0.11 3.72
C ILE A 345 5.48 -1.28 3.22
N PHE A 346 5.28 -2.45 3.82
CA PHE A 346 5.95 -3.70 3.47
C PHE A 346 4.89 -4.76 3.21
N ARG A 347 4.87 -5.33 2.00
CA ARG A 347 3.82 -6.27 1.58
C ARG A 347 4.39 -7.52 0.94
N ASP A 348 3.76 -8.65 1.22
CA ASP A 348 4.10 -9.96 0.68
C ASP A 348 2.80 -10.67 0.28
N VAL A 349 2.59 -10.86 -1.02
CA VAL A 349 1.37 -11.43 -1.60
C VAL A 349 1.78 -12.64 -2.44
N GLU A 350 1.25 -13.81 -2.09
CA GLU A 350 1.65 -15.08 -2.70
C GLU A 350 0.45 -16.01 -2.92
N ALA A 351 0.22 -16.41 -4.16
CA ALA A 351 -0.69 -17.47 -4.57
C ALA A 351 0.08 -18.59 -5.25
N LYS A 352 -0.02 -19.82 -4.74
CA LYS A 352 0.82 -20.91 -5.28
C LYS A 352 0.23 -22.31 -5.27
N ILE A 353 0.76 -23.12 -6.19
CA ILE A 353 0.76 -24.59 -6.12
C ILE A 353 2.19 -25.04 -5.76
N GLY A 354 2.32 -25.79 -4.67
CA GLY A 354 3.60 -26.23 -4.11
C GLY A 354 4.27 -27.37 -4.87
N LYS A 355 5.48 -27.70 -4.44
CA LYS A 355 6.38 -28.65 -5.11
C LYS A 355 5.76 -30.02 -5.19
N ASN A 356 5.87 -30.67 -6.36
CA ASN A 356 5.35 -32.02 -6.59
C ASN A 356 3.85 -32.22 -6.24
N ALA A 357 3.07 -31.15 -6.09
CA ALA A 357 1.62 -31.25 -5.90
C ALA A 357 0.96 -31.76 -7.19
N ASN A 358 -0.14 -32.50 -7.06
CA ASN A 358 -0.96 -32.94 -8.20
C ASN A 358 -2.32 -32.25 -8.15
N VAL A 359 -2.55 -31.30 -9.06
CA VAL A 359 -3.74 -30.45 -9.09
C VAL A 359 -4.45 -30.60 -10.43
N ASP A 360 -5.65 -31.15 -10.41
CA ASP A 360 -6.48 -31.40 -11.59
C ASP A 360 -7.80 -30.63 -11.48
N ALA A 361 -8.13 -29.81 -12.48
CA ALA A 361 -9.39 -29.06 -12.54
C ALA A 361 -10.06 -29.22 -13.91
N LEU A 362 -11.07 -30.07 -14.05
CA LEU A 362 -11.61 -30.47 -15.36
C LEU A 362 -12.32 -29.33 -16.11
N GLY A 363 -12.71 -28.25 -15.42
CA GLY A 363 -13.38 -27.09 -16.02
C GLY A 363 -14.77 -27.42 -16.59
N LEU A 364 -15.46 -28.40 -15.99
CA LEU A 364 -16.81 -28.84 -16.41
C LEU A 364 -17.94 -28.03 -15.76
N GLY A 365 -17.60 -27.12 -14.84
CA GLY A 365 -18.51 -26.19 -14.17
C GLY A 365 -19.37 -25.38 -15.15
N SER A 366 -20.57 -25.01 -14.69
CA SER A 366 -21.59 -24.32 -15.51
C SER A 366 -21.31 -22.83 -15.70
N ASP A 367 -20.30 -22.28 -15.01
CA ASP A 367 -20.01 -20.86 -15.04
C ASP A 367 -19.47 -20.38 -16.39
N SER A 368 -19.80 -19.13 -16.70
CA SER A 368 -19.39 -18.45 -17.94
C SER A 368 -18.01 -17.79 -17.84
N GLY A 369 -17.33 -17.92 -16.69
CA GLY A 369 -16.01 -17.37 -16.43
C GLY A 369 -14.88 -18.21 -17.02
N ASP A 370 -13.65 -17.87 -16.60
CA ASP A 370 -12.48 -18.70 -16.88
C ASP A 370 -12.61 -20.06 -16.19
N LYS A 371 -12.00 -21.08 -16.81
CA LYS A 371 -12.19 -22.49 -16.42
C LYS A 371 -10.86 -23.17 -16.26
N GLY A 372 -10.74 -24.09 -15.32
CA GLY A 372 -9.52 -24.87 -15.09
C GLY A 372 -8.78 -24.43 -13.83
N VAL A 373 -7.46 -24.31 -13.91
CA VAL A 373 -6.62 -23.91 -12.77
C VAL A 373 -6.28 -22.43 -12.90
N LEU A 374 -6.67 -21.64 -11.90
CA LEU A 374 -6.55 -20.19 -11.90
C LEU A 374 -5.78 -19.78 -10.63
N ILE A 375 -4.58 -19.23 -10.82
CA ILE A 375 -3.72 -18.73 -9.75
C ILE A 375 -3.57 -17.22 -9.98
N SER A 376 -4.00 -16.42 -9.01
CA SER A 376 -4.00 -14.97 -9.12
C SER A 376 -3.48 -14.32 -7.85
N ASP A 377 -2.59 -13.36 -8.01
CA ASP A 377 -2.26 -12.38 -6.97
C ASP A 377 -2.59 -10.97 -7.46
N ASP A 378 -3.34 -10.23 -6.65
CA ASP A 378 -3.71 -8.83 -6.89
C ASP A 378 -3.27 -7.96 -5.71
N ALA A 379 -2.45 -6.95 -6.01
CA ALA A 379 -1.94 -6.02 -5.04
C ALA A 379 -2.31 -4.57 -5.43
N GLU A 380 -2.95 -3.81 -4.55
CA GLU A 380 -3.37 -2.41 -4.81
C GLU A 380 -2.87 -1.45 -3.73
N ASP A 381 -2.06 -0.45 -4.11
CA ASP A 381 -1.65 0.65 -3.23
C ASP A 381 -2.29 1.98 -3.64
N SER A 382 -2.98 2.66 -2.73
CA SER A 382 -3.51 4.01 -2.93
C SER A 382 -3.10 4.93 -1.77
N ILE A 383 -1.99 5.64 -1.96
CA ILE A 383 -1.30 6.33 -0.86
C ILE A 383 -1.29 7.84 -1.08
N ILE A 384 -1.86 8.57 -0.15
CA ILE A 384 -1.87 10.03 -0.14
C ILE A 384 -1.18 10.55 1.12
N THR A 385 -0.10 11.31 0.93
CA THR A 385 0.73 11.86 2.00
C THR A 385 0.73 13.38 1.96
N PHE A 386 0.43 14.02 3.09
CA PHE A 386 0.54 15.46 3.27
C PHE A 386 1.41 15.82 4.47
N ALA A 387 2.44 16.63 4.26
CA ALA A 387 3.17 17.30 5.32
C ALA A 387 3.13 18.82 5.09
N ALA A 388 2.61 19.57 6.06
CA ALA A 388 2.47 21.02 5.96
C ALA A 388 2.98 21.72 7.21
N SER A 389 3.77 22.78 7.02
CA SER A 389 4.30 23.60 8.11
C SER A 389 4.15 25.08 7.83
N GLY A 390 3.76 25.84 8.85
CA GLY A 390 3.59 27.28 8.79
C GLY A 390 4.17 27.94 10.02
N ALA A 391 4.90 29.04 9.82
CA ALA A 391 5.49 29.78 10.91
C ALA A 391 5.39 31.28 10.67
N LEU A 392 4.90 32.02 11.67
CA LEU A 392 4.84 33.47 11.67
C LEU A 392 5.56 33.99 12.90
N GLY A 393 6.62 34.78 12.74
CA GLY A 393 7.20 35.47 13.89
C GLY A 393 7.88 36.77 13.58
N GLN A 394 7.81 37.76 14.47
CA GLN A 394 8.28 39.10 14.07
C GLN A 394 9.78 39.18 13.88
N GLN A 395 10.58 38.40 14.61
CA GLN A 395 12.02 38.32 14.35
C GLN A 395 12.32 37.09 13.50
N LEU A 396 11.77 35.92 13.85
CA LEU A 396 12.09 34.67 13.20
C LEU A 396 10.82 33.86 12.86
N GLY A 397 10.66 33.46 11.60
CA GLY A 397 9.64 32.50 11.18
C GLY A 397 10.32 31.32 10.50
N VAL A 398 10.26 30.12 11.08
CA VAL A 398 10.88 28.91 10.51
C VAL A 398 9.84 27.82 10.37
N ALA A 399 9.61 27.38 9.14
CA ALA A 399 8.75 26.25 8.82
C ALA A 399 9.58 25.16 8.16
N ALA A 400 9.49 23.93 8.65
CA ALA A 400 10.14 22.77 8.07
C ALA A 400 9.17 21.60 8.00
N ASN A 401 9.20 20.83 6.91
CA ASN A 401 8.45 19.58 6.85
C ASN A 401 9.17 18.52 6.03
N TRP A 402 8.78 17.26 6.28
CA TRP A 402 9.22 16.11 5.52
C TRP A 402 8.05 15.12 5.33
N ALA A 403 7.87 14.65 4.10
CA ALA A 403 6.90 13.62 3.73
C ALA A 403 7.61 12.41 3.10
N PRO A 404 8.23 11.51 3.90
CA PRO A 404 8.79 10.29 3.38
C PRO A 404 7.73 9.21 3.16
N THR A 405 7.77 8.56 2.01
CA THR A 405 6.99 7.34 1.73
C THR A 405 7.95 6.25 1.22
N THR A 406 7.92 5.08 1.84
CA THR A 406 8.66 3.90 1.38
C THR A 406 7.69 2.74 1.22
N ILE A 407 7.69 2.13 0.04
CA ILE A 407 6.87 0.96 -0.31
C ILE A 407 7.84 -0.13 -0.77
N VAL A 408 7.75 -1.31 -0.16
CA VAL A 408 8.47 -2.52 -0.54
C VAL A 408 7.45 -3.65 -0.67
N THR A 409 7.27 -4.17 -1.88
CA THR A 409 6.24 -5.19 -2.15
C THR A 409 6.77 -6.33 -3.00
N PHE A 410 6.39 -7.54 -2.62
CA PHE A 410 6.56 -8.76 -3.41
C PHE A 410 5.17 -9.32 -3.73
N THR A 411 4.91 -9.59 -5.02
CA THR A 411 3.65 -10.16 -5.52
C THR A 411 4.00 -11.35 -6.42
N LYS A 412 3.59 -12.57 -6.06
CA LYS A 412 4.13 -13.80 -6.67
C LYS A 412 3.09 -14.90 -6.85
N ALA A 413 2.60 -15.06 -8.08
CA ALA A 413 1.75 -16.18 -8.46
C ALA A 413 2.58 -17.28 -9.14
N PHE A 414 2.52 -18.52 -8.67
CA PHE A 414 3.33 -19.58 -9.29
C PHE A 414 2.86 -21.02 -9.14
N ILE A 415 3.38 -21.85 -10.04
CA ILE A 415 3.37 -23.32 -9.96
C ILE A 415 4.81 -23.75 -9.71
N ASP A 416 5.07 -24.35 -8.56
CA ASP A 416 6.43 -24.70 -8.10
C ASP A 416 6.97 -25.99 -8.78
N GLU A 417 8.24 -26.26 -8.52
CA GLU A 417 9.05 -27.31 -9.12
C GLU A 417 8.39 -28.70 -9.09
N GLY A 418 8.36 -29.35 -10.25
CA GLY A 418 7.85 -30.70 -10.41
C GLY A 418 6.35 -30.88 -10.15
N ALA A 419 5.58 -29.80 -9.94
CA ALA A 419 4.14 -29.88 -9.81
C ALA A 419 3.49 -30.43 -11.09
N GLN A 420 2.40 -31.18 -10.92
CA GLN A 420 1.63 -31.82 -11.98
C GLN A 420 0.25 -31.17 -12.06
N VAL A 421 -0.03 -30.48 -13.15
CA VAL A 421 -1.27 -29.71 -13.32
C VAL A 421 -2.07 -30.22 -14.51
N ASN A 422 -3.34 -30.56 -14.28
CA ASN A 422 -4.31 -31.05 -15.26
C ASN A 422 -3.82 -32.26 -16.06
N ARG A 423 -3.23 -33.24 -15.36
CA ARG A 423 -2.75 -34.49 -15.96
C ARG A 423 -3.85 -35.57 -16.04
N ALA A 424 -4.98 -35.34 -15.37
CA ALA A 424 -6.14 -36.23 -15.45
C ALA A 424 -6.87 -36.18 -16.81
N ASP A 425 -7.42 -37.32 -17.22
CA ASP A 425 -8.29 -37.42 -18.39
C ASP A 425 -9.64 -36.70 -18.14
N GLY A 426 -10.26 -36.20 -19.21
CA GLY A 426 -11.64 -35.67 -19.16
C GLY A 426 -11.77 -34.16 -19.01
N GLY A 427 -10.66 -33.41 -19.08
CA GLY A 427 -10.67 -31.95 -19.11
C GLY A 427 -11.48 -31.36 -20.26
N SER A 428 -12.16 -30.25 -20.00
CA SER A 428 -12.93 -29.51 -20.99
C SER A 428 -12.03 -28.87 -22.06
N ASN A 429 -12.55 -28.72 -23.27
CA ASN A 429 -11.90 -27.94 -24.35
C ASN A 429 -11.81 -26.43 -24.07
N SER A 430 -12.32 -25.96 -22.92
CA SER A 430 -12.23 -24.59 -22.43
C SER A 430 -11.38 -24.46 -21.17
N GLN A 431 -10.78 -25.54 -20.70
CA GLN A 431 -9.92 -25.59 -19.51
C GLN A 431 -8.60 -24.88 -19.80
N ASP A 432 -8.29 -23.86 -19.02
CA ASP A 432 -7.04 -23.13 -19.03
C ASP A 432 -6.19 -23.48 -17.80
N VAL A 433 -4.93 -23.10 -17.88
CA VAL A 433 -4.07 -22.86 -16.72
C VAL A 433 -3.65 -21.41 -16.78
N GLN A 434 -4.01 -20.63 -15.77
CA GLN A 434 -3.67 -19.21 -15.68
C GLN A 434 -2.87 -18.96 -14.41
N VAL A 435 -1.73 -18.31 -14.55
CA VAL A 435 -0.87 -17.86 -13.45
C VAL A 435 -0.64 -16.37 -13.64
N ARG A 436 -1.21 -15.55 -12.75
CA ARG A 436 -1.21 -14.09 -12.92
C ARG A 436 -0.82 -13.36 -11.64
N ALA A 437 0.12 -12.43 -11.77
CA ALA A 437 0.51 -11.52 -10.72
C ALA A 437 0.30 -10.07 -11.19
N ASP A 438 -0.57 -9.33 -10.52
CA ASP A 438 -0.88 -7.93 -10.81
C ASP A 438 -0.56 -7.04 -9.61
N HIS A 439 0.06 -5.90 -9.87
CA HIS A 439 0.27 -4.89 -8.84
C HIS A 439 0.13 -3.46 -9.37
N ASP A 440 -0.90 -2.76 -8.89
CA ASP A 440 -1.20 -1.36 -9.17
C ASP A 440 -0.80 -0.45 -8.00
N THR A 441 -0.10 0.66 -8.29
CA THR A 441 0.40 1.60 -7.27
C THR A 441 0.10 3.05 -7.64
N ASP A 442 -0.78 3.69 -6.89
CA ASP A 442 -1.13 5.10 -6.99
C ASP A 442 -0.60 5.87 -5.78
N THR A 443 0.28 6.85 -6.00
CA THR A 443 0.82 7.67 -4.91
C THR A 443 0.75 9.18 -5.18
N ILE A 444 0.29 9.93 -4.17
CA ILE A 444 0.29 11.39 -4.14
C ILE A 444 1.05 11.85 -2.89
N SER A 445 2.20 12.51 -3.08
CA SER A 445 2.97 13.11 -1.98
C SER A 445 2.99 14.63 -2.08
N LEU A 446 2.58 15.30 -1.01
CA LEU A 446 2.44 16.75 -0.95
C LEU A 446 3.17 17.30 0.28
N ALA A 447 4.21 18.08 0.04
CA ALA A 447 5.04 18.67 1.08
C ALA A 447 5.07 20.21 0.96
N GLY A 448 4.78 20.92 2.05
CA GLY A 448 4.51 22.35 2.05
C GLY A 448 5.09 23.09 3.25
N SER A 449 5.91 24.12 3.03
CA SER A 449 6.39 25.00 4.13
C SER A 449 6.21 26.49 3.85
N LEU A 450 5.89 27.25 4.89
CA LEU A 450 5.81 28.71 4.81
C LEU A 450 6.38 29.37 6.08
N GLY A 451 7.55 29.98 5.97
CA GLY A 451 8.18 30.76 7.04
C GLY A 451 8.05 32.26 6.82
N ILE A 452 7.36 32.96 7.70
CA ILE A 452 7.08 34.41 7.62
C ILE A 452 7.73 35.14 8.78
N SER A 453 8.50 36.19 8.47
CA SER A 453 9.01 37.16 9.43
C SER A 453 8.78 38.61 9.00
N VAL A 454 8.51 39.48 9.98
CA VAL A 454 8.31 40.92 9.70
C VAL A 454 9.51 41.79 10.07
N ASN A 455 10.62 41.24 10.58
CA ASN A 455 11.83 42.02 10.84
C ASN A 455 13.13 41.29 10.46
N SER A 456 13.34 40.05 10.90
CA SER A 456 14.62 39.35 10.71
C SER A 456 14.51 38.23 9.68
N ALA A 457 14.43 36.96 10.06
CA ALA A 457 14.56 35.85 9.11
C ALA A 457 13.25 35.07 8.90
N GLY A 458 12.91 34.78 7.65
CA GLY A 458 11.80 33.91 7.25
C GLY A 458 12.32 32.73 6.44
N LEU A 459 12.18 31.50 6.96
CA LEU A 459 12.75 30.28 6.41
C LEU A 459 11.66 29.23 6.17
N GLY A 460 11.51 28.75 4.94
CA GLY A 460 10.64 27.62 4.60
C GLY A 460 11.44 26.48 3.98
N VAL A 461 11.40 25.29 4.56
CA VAL A 461 12.00 24.08 3.96
C VAL A 461 10.97 22.97 3.85
N ALA A 462 10.86 22.37 2.67
CA ALA A 462 9.98 21.23 2.40
C ALA A 462 10.75 20.13 1.69
N LEU A 463 10.55 18.90 2.15
CA LEU A 463 11.15 17.69 1.59
C LEU A 463 10.04 16.67 1.31
N GLY A 464 9.95 16.19 0.08
CA GLY A 464 9.16 15.02 -0.30
C GLY A 464 10.10 13.95 -0.81
N THR A 465 10.03 12.75 -0.25
CA THR A 465 10.90 11.64 -0.66
C THR A 465 10.10 10.37 -0.83
N ARG A 466 10.30 9.66 -1.95
CA ARG A 466 9.66 8.37 -2.21
C ARG A 466 10.70 7.30 -2.50
N GLY A 467 10.58 6.16 -1.85
CA GLY A 467 11.21 4.91 -2.24
C GLY A 467 10.13 3.91 -2.65
N LEU A 468 10.21 3.37 -3.86
CA LEU A 468 9.33 2.30 -4.33
C LEU A 468 10.20 1.13 -4.79
N TYR A 469 10.03 -0.02 -4.16
CA TYR A 469 10.75 -1.25 -4.48
C TYR A 469 9.71 -2.34 -4.70
N LYS A 470 9.66 -2.90 -5.90
CA LYS A 470 8.56 -3.76 -6.30
C LYS A 470 9.05 -4.91 -7.14
N THR A 471 8.56 -6.10 -6.81
CA THR A 471 8.83 -7.34 -7.53
C THR A 471 7.50 -8.03 -7.80
N VAL A 472 7.15 -8.17 -9.08
CA VAL A 472 5.93 -8.83 -9.56
C VAL A 472 6.35 -10.01 -10.42
N GLN A 473 6.01 -11.23 -9.99
CA GLN A 473 6.46 -12.46 -10.64
C GLN A 473 5.30 -13.42 -10.89
N ALA A 474 5.18 -13.91 -12.11
CA ALA A 474 4.26 -14.99 -12.46
C ALA A 474 5.03 -16.10 -13.15
N PHE A 475 4.97 -17.34 -12.66
CA PHE A 475 5.78 -18.39 -13.27
C PHE A 475 5.28 -19.81 -13.11
N ILE A 476 5.72 -20.65 -14.05
CA ILE A 476 5.71 -22.10 -13.96
C ILE A 476 7.17 -22.50 -13.78
N ASP A 477 7.50 -23.09 -12.65
CA ASP A 477 8.89 -23.37 -12.26
C ASP A 477 9.47 -24.60 -12.97
N ASP A 478 10.74 -24.88 -12.69
CA ASP A 478 11.51 -25.97 -13.28
C ASP A 478 10.82 -27.34 -13.13
N ASP A 479 10.99 -28.20 -14.13
CA ASP A 479 10.48 -29.58 -14.14
C ASP A 479 8.95 -29.74 -13.98
N ALA A 480 8.17 -28.64 -13.91
CA ALA A 480 6.71 -28.70 -13.79
C ALA A 480 6.06 -29.29 -15.06
N GLU A 481 5.01 -30.09 -14.88
CA GLU A 481 4.22 -30.67 -15.97
C GLU A 481 2.81 -30.05 -16.00
N VAL A 482 2.53 -29.23 -17.02
CA VAL A 482 1.28 -28.47 -17.11
C VAL A 482 0.55 -28.77 -18.42
N GLN A 483 -0.75 -29.07 -18.34
CA GLN A 483 -1.60 -29.27 -19.51
C GLN A 483 -2.87 -28.40 -19.48
N ALA A 484 -3.33 -27.95 -20.65
CA ALA A 484 -4.56 -27.19 -20.79
C ALA A 484 -5.35 -27.58 -22.04
N GLY A 485 -6.65 -27.81 -21.87
CA GLY A 485 -7.60 -28.04 -22.97
C GLY A 485 -7.83 -26.82 -23.88
N ARG A 486 -7.43 -25.62 -23.45
CA ARG A 486 -7.48 -24.37 -24.21
C ARG A 486 -6.20 -23.54 -24.11
N HIS A 487 -5.95 -22.74 -23.07
CA HIS A 487 -4.77 -21.86 -23.01
C HIS A 487 -3.93 -22.11 -21.76
N VAL A 488 -2.61 -21.92 -21.87
CA VAL A 488 -1.72 -21.68 -20.73
C VAL A 488 -1.31 -20.22 -20.78
N ILE A 489 -1.52 -19.49 -19.69
CA ILE A 489 -1.28 -18.04 -19.60
C ILE A 489 -0.46 -17.77 -18.34
N VAL A 490 0.69 -17.14 -18.49
CA VAL A 490 1.59 -16.72 -17.41
C VAL A 490 1.82 -15.21 -17.57
N GLU A 491 1.27 -14.41 -16.67
CA GLU A 491 1.23 -12.95 -16.81
C GLU A 491 1.68 -12.22 -15.54
N ALA A 492 2.67 -11.33 -15.67
CA ALA A 492 3.06 -10.40 -14.63
C ALA A 492 2.79 -8.96 -15.09
N SER A 493 2.03 -8.19 -14.32
CA SER A 493 1.71 -6.79 -14.64
C SER A 493 1.98 -5.83 -13.48
N SER A 494 2.64 -4.73 -13.81
CA SER A 494 3.05 -3.69 -12.88
C SER A 494 2.61 -2.33 -13.41
N GLN A 495 1.79 -1.60 -12.64
CA GLN A 495 1.41 -0.22 -12.97
C GLN A 495 1.74 0.73 -11.83
N GLU A 496 2.43 1.83 -12.13
CA GLU A 496 2.69 2.90 -11.17
C GLU A 496 2.21 4.25 -11.68
N ARG A 497 1.56 5.02 -10.81
CA ARG A 497 1.32 6.45 -11.03
C ARG A 497 1.73 7.24 -9.81
N MET A 498 2.66 8.16 -10.01
CA MET A 498 3.34 8.88 -8.95
C MET A 498 3.23 10.39 -9.19
N LEU A 499 2.59 11.08 -8.24
CA LEU A 499 2.60 12.53 -8.15
C LEU A 499 3.36 12.95 -6.90
N SER A 500 4.38 13.80 -7.04
CA SER A 500 5.04 14.47 -5.93
C SER A 500 5.04 15.98 -6.17
N VAL A 501 4.53 16.75 -5.21
CA VAL A 501 4.58 18.22 -5.24
C VAL A 501 5.13 18.75 -3.93
N VAL A 502 6.29 19.39 -4.03
CA VAL A 502 7.00 19.99 -2.91
C VAL A 502 7.06 21.50 -3.12
N ALA A 503 6.49 22.26 -2.18
CA ALA A 503 6.44 23.70 -2.24
C ALA A 503 6.97 24.33 -0.95
N SER A 504 7.83 25.33 -1.06
CA SER A 504 8.31 26.08 0.10
C SER A 504 8.33 27.59 -0.14
N ALA A 505 8.14 28.37 0.93
CA ALA A 505 8.32 29.80 0.86
C ALA A 505 8.91 30.40 2.14
N GLY A 506 9.83 31.34 1.93
CA GLY A 506 10.38 32.22 2.96
C GLY A 506 9.95 33.65 2.67
N LEU A 507 9.31 34.32 3.61
CA LEU A 507 8.89 35.71 3.49
C LEU A 507 9.47 36.50 4.66
N ALA A 508 10.28 37.53 4.40
CA ALA A 508 10.95 38.28 5.45
C ALA A 508 11.14 39.77 5.13
N GLN A 509 11.24 40.64 6.15
CA GLN A 509 11.83 41.97 5.95
C GLN A 509 13.36 41.98 6.02
N GLY A 510 13.95 41.01 6.73
CA GLY A 510 15.38 40.76 6.74
C GLY A 510 15.74 39.61 5.80
N PHE A 511 16.44 38.58 6.29
CA PHE A 511 16.88 37.45 5.47
C PHE A 511 15.71 36.53 5.09
N SER A 512 15.65 36.08 3.84
CA SER A 512 14.67 35.08 3.41
C SER A 512 15.35 33.84 2.85
N GLY A 513 14.87 32.66 3.25
CA GLY A 513 15.37 31.37 2.80
C GLY A 513 14.22 30.45 2.40
N ALA A 514 14.33 29.78 1.26
CA ALA A 514 13.38 28.74 0.88
C ALA A 514 14.08 27.52 0.23
N GLY A 515 13.60 26.32 0.54
CA GLY A 515 14.16 25.06 0.06
C GLY A 515 13.08 24.04 -0.24
N ALA A 516 13.02 23.51 -1.46
CA ALA A 516 12.09 22.46 -1.86
C ALA A 516 12.83 21.31 -2.53
N VAL A 517 12.73 20.10 -2.00
CA VAL A 517 13.35 18.91 -2.59
C VAL A 517 12.29 17.84 -2.78
N SER A 518 12.14 17.37 -4.02
CA SER A 518 11.42 16.15 -4.38
C SER A 518 12.45 15.13 -4.85
N ALA A 519 12.54 13.98 -4.18
CA ALA A 519 13.47 12.92 -4.55
C ALA A 519 12.75 11.57 -4.58
N ASP A 520 12.66 10.98 -5.76
CA ASP A 520 12.01 9.70 -6.01
C ASP A 520 13.08 8.66 -6.40
N VAL A 521 13.04 7.49 -5.76
CA VAL A 521 13.87 6.33 -6.11
C VAL A 521 12.94 5.16 -6.34
N VAL A 522 12.99 4.58 -7.54
CA VAL A 522 12.11 3.48 -7.96
C VAL A 522 12.94 2.32 -8.49
N TYR A 523 12.63 1.13 -7.98
CA TYR A 523 13.10 -0.15 -8.48
C TYR A 523 11.86 -0.99 -8.79
N ASN A 524 11.67 -1.34 -10.06
CA ASN A 524 10.59 -2.19 -10.48
C ASN A 524 11.12 -3.42 -11.23
N ASP A 525 10.75 -4.61 -10.77
CA ASP A 525 11.13 -5.89 -11.37
C ASP A 525 9.86 -6.68 -11.69
N THR A 526 9.56 -6.84 -12.98
CA THR A 526 8.35 -7.51 -13.47
C THR A 526 8.73 -8.68 -14.36
N GLN A 527 8.44 -9.90 -13.94
CA GLN A 527 8.95 -11.10 -14.60
C GLN A 527 7.87 -12.15 -14.81
N ALA A 528 7.81 -12.72 -16.00
CA ALA A 528 6.94 -13.85 -16.32
C ALA A 528 7.73 -14.97 -16.99
N TRP A 529 7.63 -16.22 -16.52
CA TRP A 529 8.40 -17.30 -17.17
C TRP A 529 7.84 -18.70 -17.07
N ILE A 530 8.36 -19.55 -17.96
CA ILE A 530 8.30 -21.00 -17.85
C ILE A 530 9.74 -21.47 -17.61
N GLY A 531 9.96 -22.23 -16.54
CA GLY A 531 11.26 -22.67 -16.05
C GLY A 531 11.94 -23.72 -16.92
N ASP A 532 13.14 -24.09 -16.50
CA ASP A 532 13.99 -25.05 -17.17
C ASP A 532 13.38 -26.46 -17.12
N ASN A 533 13.53 -27.22 -18.21
CA ASN A 533 13.01 -28.59 -18.34
C ASN A 533 11.49 -28.76 -18.14
N ALA A 534 10.74 -27.68 -17.88
CA ALA A 534 9.29 -27.72 -17.71
C ALA A 534 8.61 -28.25 -18.98
N SER A 535 7.50 -28.97 -18.82
CA SER A 535 6.69 -29.50 -19.93
C SER A 535 5.31 -28.85 -19.92
N VAL A 536 5.07 -27.96 -20.88
CA VAL A 536 3.83 -27.18 -20.97
C VAL A 536 3.12 -27.49 -22.29
N THR A 537 1.89 -27.99 -22.22
CA THR A 537 1.09 -28.32 -23.41
C THR A 537 -0.28 -27.65 -23.37
N ALA A 538 -0.63 -26.92 -24.42
CA ALA A 538 -1.95 -26.33 -24.61
C ALA A 538 -2.53 -26.71 -25.98
N GLU A 539 -3.81 -27.09 -26.02
CA GLU A 539 -4.50 -27.30 -27.30
C GLU A 539 -4.72 -25.99 -28.08
N GLY A 540 -4.74 -24.86 -27.39
CA GLY A 540 -4.75 -23.50 -27.92
C GLY A 540 -3.37 -22.86 -27.83
N ASN A 541 -3.22 -21.87 -26.95
CA ASN A 541 -2.09 -20.94 -26.95
C ASN A 541 -1.29 -21.08 -25.65
N VAL A 542 0.01 -20.80 -25.72
CA VAL A 542 0.86 -20.60 -24.54
C VAL A 542 1.36 -19.16 -24.56
N ILE A 543 1.07 -18.40 -23.51
CA ILE A 543 1.39 -16.98 -23.40
C ILE A 543 2.21 -16.76 -22.15
N VAL A 544 3.38 -16.14 -22.31
CA VAL A 544 4.24 -15.66 -21.24
C VAL A 544 4.41 -14.15 -21.44
N SER A 545 3.88 -13.34 -20.53
CA SER A 545 3.84 -11.88 -20.71
C SER A 545 4.24 -11.12 -19.45
N ALA A 546 5.22 -10.23 -19.56
CA ALA A 546 5.61 -9.28 -18.52
C ALA A 546 5.35 -7.85 -19.00
N VAL A 547 4.62 -7.06 -18.20
CA VAL A 547 4.22 -5.69 -18.58
C VAL A 547 4.46 -4.71 -17.44
N SER A 548 5.28 -3.70 -17.70
CA SER A 548 5.52 -2.58 -16.77
C SER A 548 5.01 -1.27 -17.37
N GLU A 549 4.32 -0.46 -16.57
CA GLU A 549 3.81 0.86 -16.97
C GLU A 549 3.98 1.86 -15.84
N SER A 550 4.67 2.98 -16.10
CA SER A 550 4.85 4.02 -15.09
C SER A 550 4.57 5.43 -15.58
N GLN A 551 3.92 6.22 -14.72
CA GLN A 551 3.66 7.65 -14.90
C GLN A 551 4.19 8.42 -13.70
N THR A 552 5.19 9.28 -13.92
CA THR A 552 5.84 10.04 -12.87
C THR A 552 5.75 11.53 -13.13
N LEU A 553 5.17 12.29 -12.20
CA LEU A 553 5.24 13.75 -12.14
C LEU A 553 5.82 14.18 -10.79
N SER A 554 7.03 14.75 -10.82
CA SER A 554 7.72 15.25 -9.62
C SER A 554 8.01 16.74 -9.76
N MET A 555 7.52 17.53 -8.80
CA MET A 555 7.59 18.99 -8.82
C MET A 555 8.19 19.53 -7.53
N ALA A 556 9.21 20.38 -7.64
CA ALA A 556 9.77 21.14 -6.54
C ALA A 556 9.75 22.64 -6.86
N GLY A 557 9.01 23.40 -6.05
CA GLY A 557 8.84 24.84 -6.18
C GLY A 557 9.26 25.57 -4.92
N GLN A 558 10.04 26.64 -5.04
CA GLN A 558 10.33 27.50 -3.89
C GLN A 558 10.26 28.99 -4.20
N ALA A 559 9.91 29.78 -3.18
CA ALA A 559 9.93 31.24 -3.25
C ALA A 559 10.52 31.92 -2.02
N ALA A 560 11.59 32.70 -2.18
CA ALA A 560 12.18 33.50 -1.10
C ALA A 560 12.03 35.02 -1.36
N ILE A 561 11.20 35.70 -0.56
CA ILE A 561 10.93 37.13 -0.68
C ILE A 561 11.48 37.89 0.53
N SER A 562 12.29 38.93 0.28
CA SER A 562 12.95 39.76 1.29
C SER A 562 12.76 41.27 1.07
N GLY A 563 12.42 41.99 2.13
CA GLY A 563 12.29 43.46 2.14
C GLY A 563 13.58 44.26 2.35
N GLY A 564 14.70 43.63 2.73
CA GLY A 564 15.87 44.40 3.20
C GLY A 564 17.19 43.65 3.41
N SER A 565 17.24 42.33 3.18
CA SER A 565 18.49 41.54 3.23
C SER A 565 18.52 40.49 2.10
N PRO A 566 19.57 39.67 1.93
CA PRO A 566 19.57 38.66 0.88
C PRO A 566 18.38 37.69 0.97
N ALA A 567 17.91 37.24 -0.19
CA ALA A 567 16.99 36.10 -0.34
C ALA A 567 17.74 34.97 -1.06
N VAL A 568 17.64 33.76 -0.53
CA VAL A 568 18.31 32.57 -1.08
C VAL A 568 17.31 31.43 -1.19
N GLY A 569 17.24 30.82 -2.36
CA GLY A 569 16.31 29.77 -2.67
C GLY A 569 16.96 28.60 -3.41
N GLY A 570 16.53 27.38 -3.09
CA GLY A 570 16.99 26.17 -3.76
C GLY A 570 15.84 25.18 -4.02
N SER A 571 15.61 24.79 -5.27
CA SER A 571 14.71 23.68 -5.60
C SER A 571 15.43 22.53 -6.29
N ASN A 572 15.01 21.30 -6.00
CA ASN A 572 15.52 20.10 -6.62
C ASN A 572 14.39 19.09 -6.86
N ALA A 573 14.33 18.53 -8.07
CA ALA A 573 13.47 17.41 -8.43
C ALA A 573 14.34 16.31 -9.04
N THR A 574 14.49 15.21 -8.32
CA THR A 574 15.33 14.06 -8.71
C THR A 574 14.49 12.81 -8.88
N LEU A 575 14.72 12.05 -9.95
CA LEU A 575 14.21 10.68 -10.13
C LEU A 575 15.36 9.73 -10.45
N ILE A 576 15.49 8.67 -9.68
CA ILE A 576 16.30 7.50 -10.04
C ILE A 576 15.32 6.34 -10.25
N ARG A 577 15.35 5.73 -11.43
CA ARG A 577 14.50 4.60 -11.78
C ARG A 577 15.33 3.49 -12.41
N ILE A 578 15.18 2.28 -11.88
CA ILE A 578 15.81 1.07 -12.40
C ILE A 578 14.72 0.03 -12.60
N ASP A 579 14.43 -0.26 -13.86
CA ASP A 579 13.32 -1.14 -14.23
C ASP A 579 13.82 -2.35 -15.00
N THR A 580 13.29 -3.52 -14.65
CA THR A 580 13.53 -4.80 -15.32
C THR A 580 12.18 -5.40 -15.67
N THR A 581 11.95 -5.70 -16.94
CA THR A 581 10.73 -6.32 -17.45
C THR A 581 11.11 -7.49 -18.34
N GLU A 582 10.92 -8.71 -17.86
CA GLU A 582 11.44 -9.91 -18.52
C GLU A 582 10.39 -10.99 -18.70
N ALA A 583 10.30 -11.53 -19.90
CA ALA A 583 9.48 -12.70 -20.21
C ALA A 583 10.35 -13.78 -20.85
N TRP A 584 10.29 -15.02 -20.37
CA TRP A 584 11.09 -16.09 -20.97
C TRP A 584 10.53 -17.50 -20.88
N ILE A 585 11.09 -18.37 -21.73
CA ILE A 585 10.97 -19.82 -21.64
C ILE A 585 12.38 -20.37 -21.43
N GLY A 586 12.59 -21.10 -20.35
CA GLY A 586 13.89 -21.57 -19.86
C GLY A 586 14.54 -22.67 -20.68
N GLU A 587 15.75 -23.05 -20.27
CA GLU A 587 16.60 -24.02 -20.96
C GLU A 587 15.93 -25.40 -21.03
N ASN A 588 16.01 -26.04 -22.20
CA ASN A 588 15.46 -27.38 -22.44
C ASN A 588 13.95 -27.56 -22.15
N ALA A 589 13.20 -26.49 -21.91
CA ALA A 589 11.76 -26.54 -21.69
C ALA A 589 11.02 -27.09 -22.94
N ASN A 590 9.97 -27.88 -22.74
CA ASN A 590 9.18 -28.47 -23.82
C ASN A 590 7.80 -27.80 -23.86
N VAL A 591 7.63 -26.83 -24.77
CA VAL A 591 6.42 -26.01 -24.86
C VAL A 591 5.68 -26.29 -26.17
N THR A 592 4.44 -26.78 -26.07
CA THR A 592 3.58 -27.09 -27.21
C THR A 592 2.26 -26.32 -27.13
N ALA A 593 1.95 -25.54 -28.16
CA ALA A 593 0.71 -24.79 -28.32
C ALA A 593 0.04 -25.13 -29.65
N ASN A 594 -0.89 -26.09 -29.69
CA ASN A 594 -1.48 -26.58 -30.96
C ASN A 594 -2.27 -25.50 -31.73
N ALA A 595 -2.63 -24.41 -31.06
CA ALA A 595 -3.33 -23.24 -31.62
C ALA A 595 -4.71 -23.52 -32.22
N THR A 596 -5.34 -24.63 -31.83
CA THR A 596 -6.62 -25.10 -32.37
C THR A 596 -7.83 -24.49 -31.66
N ARG A 597 -7.63 -23.83 -30.51
CA ARG A 597 -8.70 -23.37 -29.59
C ARG A 597 -8.98 -21.87 -29.59
N GLY A 598 -8.77 -21.21 -30.73
CA GLY A 598 -9.04 -19.77 -30.89
C GLY A 598 -7.79 -18.91 -30.74
N THR A 599 -7.99 -17.60 -30.86
CA THR A 599 -6.91 -16.61 -30.76
C THR A 599 -6.85 -16.03 -29.34
N SER A 600 -5.66 -15.63 -28.91
CA SER A 600 -5.47 -14.81 -27.70
C SER A 600 -4.87 -13.47 -28.08
N ASN A 601 -5.24 -12.41 -27.35
CA ASN A 601 -4.65 -11.10 -27.56
C ASN A 601 -3.34 -11.00 -26.77
N VAL A 602 -2.28 -10.56 -27.43
CA VAL A 602 -0.99 -10.22 -26.80
C VAL A 602 -0.64 -8.78 -27.13
N PHE A 603 0.19 -8.15 -26.31
CA PHE A 603 0.63 -6.77 -26.56
C PHE A 603 1.46 -6.70 -27.83
N ASP A 604 1.20 -5.69 -28.67
CA ASP A 604 1.95 -5.46 -29.93
C ASP A 604 3.14 -4.49 -29.73
N GLY A 605 3.38 -4.07 -28.48
CA GLY A 605 4.41 -3.12 -28.09
C GLY A 605 4.10 -1.65 -28.35
N ASN A 606 2.92 -1.31 -28.91
CA ASN A 606 2.51 0.06 -29.19
C ASN A 606 1.50 0.61 -28.17
N ARG A 607 1.48 1.94 -28.03
CA ARG A 607 0.46 2.69 -27.30
C ARG A 607 -0.15 3.76 -28.21
N ASN A 608 -1.48 3.84 -28.24
CA ASN A 608 -2.23 4.84 -29.04
C ASN A 608 -2.20 6.24 -28.38
N GLY A 609 -1.01 6.85 -28.29
CA GLY A 609 -0.78 8.21 -27.80
C GLY A 609 0.55 8.37 -27.04
N ALA A 610 0.65 9.41 -26.20
CA ALA A 610 1.86 9.79 -25.46
C ALA A 610 1.51 10.29 -24.06
N PHE A 611 2.44 10.23 -23.10
CA PHE A 611 2.22 10.64 -21.70
C PHE A 611 1.03 9.91 -21.05
N GLY A 612 0.98 8.60 -21.29
CA GLY A 612 -0.08 7.65 -20.92
C GLY A 612 -1.51 8.08 -21.20
N ILE A 613 -1.70 8.92 -22.22
CA ILE A 613 -3.00 9.13 -22.87
C ILE A 613 -3.06 8.15 -24.04
N GLY A 614 -3.85 7.08 -23.91
CA GLY A 614 -4.05 6.09 -24.98
C GLY A 614 -4.03 4.64 -24.50
N SER A 615 -4.79 3.76 -25.13
CA SER A 615 -4.78 2.33 -24.81
C SER A 615 -3.52 1.65 -25.35
N LYS A 616 -3.00 0.68 -24.58
CA LYS A 616 -2.03 -0.31 -25.04
C LYS A 616 -2.66 -1.10 -26.19
N ALA A 617 -1.96 -1.21 -27.32
CA ALA A 617 -2.46 -1.96 -28.46
C ALA A 617 -2.13 -3.45 -28.30
N THR A 618 -3.00 -4.28 -28.86
CA THR A 618 -2.90 -5.73 -28.81
C THR A 618 -3.14 -6.30 -30.20
N GLU A 619 -2.55 -7.45 -30.47
CA GLU A 619 -2.82 -8.24 -31.67
C GLU A 619 -3.26 -9.65 -31.29
N ALA A 620 -4.12 -10.23 -32.13
CA ALA A 620 -4.62 -11.58 -31.93
C ALA A 620 -3.64 -12.59 -32.52
N ILE A 621 -3.20 -13.55 -31.71
CA ILE A 621 -2.24 -14.57 -32.10
C ILE A 621 -2.78 -15.99 -31.91
N ARG A 622 -2.04 -16.94 -32.47
CA ARG A 622 -2.24 -18.39 -32.37
C ARG A 622 -0.90 -19.08 -32.19
N GLY A 623 -0.69 -19.81 -31.11
CA GLY A 623 0.57 -20.52 -30.82
C GLY A 623 1.25 -20.04 -29.55
N VAL A 624 2.57 -19.86 -29.60
CA VAL A 624 3.39 -19.47 -28.45
C VAL A 624 3.72 -17.98 -28.52
N SER A 625 3.62 -17.27 -27.40
CA SER A 625 4.06 -15.88 -27.25
C SER A 625 4.90 -15.69 -26.01
N VAL A 626 6.05 -15.05 -26.18
CA VAL A 626 6.89 -14.52 -25.11
C VAL A 626 6.98 -13.02 -25.31
N THR A 627 6.44 -12.23 -24.39
CA THR A 627 6.22 -10.80 -24.58
C THR A 627 6.62 -9.98 -23.36
N ALA A 628 7.57 -9.06 -23.54
CA ALA A 628 7.99 -8.12 -22.51
C ALA A 628 7.75 -6.68 -23.01
N VAL A 629 6.95 -5.89 -22.28
CA VAL A 629 6.61 -4.53 -22.71
C VAL A 629 6.74 -3.54 -21.56
N SER A 630 7.54 -2.49 -21.74
CA SER A 630 7.64 -1.37 -20.79
C SER A 630 7.17 -0.04 -21.40
N PHE A 631 6.44 0.75 -20.60
CA PHE A 631 6.04 2.11 -20.93
C PHE A 631 6.29 3.08 -19.77
N ASP A 632 7.16 4.08 -19.98
CA ASP A 632 7.51 5.05 -18.94
C ASP A 632 7.27 6.50 -19.38
N ASP A 633 6.54 7.25 -18.56
CA ASP A 633 6.27 8.67 -18.76
C ASP A 633 6.81 9.47 -17.56
N VAL A 634 7.81 10.34 -17.78
CA VAL A 634 8.48 11.09 -16.71
C VAL A 634 8.39 12.60 -16.96
N ILE A 635 7.92 13.34 -15.96
CA ILE A 635 7.94 14.80 -15.93
C ILE A 635 8.56 15.26 -14.61
N LEU A 636 9.69 15.97 -14.70
CA LEU A 636 10.37 16.60 -13.58
C LEU A 636 10.36 18.12 -13.72
N VAL A 637 10.01 18.83 -12.65
CA VAL A 637 9.96 20.29 -12.63
C VAL A 637 10.60 20.83 -11.36
N ALA A 638 11.68 21.59 -11.50
CA ALA A 638 12.32 22.35 -10.43
C ALA A 638 12.27 23.85 -10.73
N ILE A 639 11.50 24.62 -9.97
CA ILE A 639 11.36 26.06 -10.16
C ILE A 639 11.65 26.81 -8.88
N GLY A 640 12.44 27.87 -9.00
CA GLY A 640 12.84 28.75 -7.91
C GLY A 640 12.65 30.20 -8.29
N GLY A 641 12.22 31.03 -7.34
CA GLY A 641 12.08 32.46 -7.56
C GLY A 641 12.34 33.27 -6.29
N GLU A 642 13.22 34.25 -6.39
CA GLU A 642 13.53 35.14 -5.28
C GLU A 642 13.27 36.58 -5.66
N LEU A 643 12.81 37.35 -4.68
CA LEU A 643 12.64 38.78 -4.80
C LEU A 643 13.21 39.46 -3.55
N SER A 644 14.28 40.23 -3.72
CA SER A 644 14.97 40.91 -2.63
C SER A 644 15.25 42.39 -2.93
N ASN A 645 15.16 43.23 -1.89
CA ASN A 645 15.72 44.59 -1.94
C ASN A 645 17.25 44.65 -1.76
N SER A 646 17.94 43.52 -1.82
CA SER A 646 19.39 43.37 -1.76
C SER A 646 19.87 42.37 -2.83
N LEU A 647 20.31 41.19 -2.43
CA LEU A 647 20.76 40.10 -3.30
C LEU A 647 19.67 39.02 -3.38
N GLY A 648 19.35 38.56 -4.59
CA GLY A 648 18.46 37.41 -4.81
C GLY A 648 19.20 36.28 -5.50
N PHE A 649 19.27 35.10 -4.88
CA PHE A 649 19.95 33.92 -5.42
C PHE A 649 18.98 32.74 -5.55
N SER A 650 18.77 32.26 -6.78
CA SER A 650 18.00 31.05 -7.10
C SER A 650 18.93 29.96 -7.59
N GLY A 651 18.76 28.75 -7.06
CA GLY A 651 19.23 27.53 -7.66
C GLY A 651 18.06 26.57 -7.92
N SER A 652 17.99 26.02 -9.13
CA SER A 652 17.01 24.98 -9.46
C SER A 652 17.67 23.84 -10.22
N VAL A 653 17.45 22.60 -9.79
CA VAL A 653 17.99 21.40 -10.46
C VAL A 653 16.88 20.40 -10.72
N SER A 654 16.67 20.03 -11.98
CA SER A 654 15.95 18.81 -12.32
C SER A 654 16.94 17.76 -12.80
N ASP A 655 16.82 16.54 -12.30
CA ASP A 655 17.69 15.45 -12.72
C ASP A 655 16.99 14.09 -12.73
N TYR A 656 17.23 13.31 -13.79
CA TYR A 656 16.80 11.91 -13.84
C TYR A 656 17.92 10.97 -14.28
N ALA A 657 17.90 9.78 -13.71
CA ALA A 657 18.67 8.62 -14.14
C ALA A 657 17.72 7.44 -14.32
N LEU A 658 17.53 7.01 -15.56
CA LEU A 658 16.69 5.87 -15.93
C LEU A 658 17.59 4.76 -16.48
N VAL A 659 17.48 3.57 -15.90
CA VAL A 659 18.12 2.35 -16.40
C VAL A 659 17.03 1.31 -16.59
N GLU A 660 16.73 0.98 -17.83
CA GLU A 660 15.59 0.15 -18.20
C GLU A 660 16.10 -1.07 -18.99
N THR A 661 15.67 -2.26 -18.57
CA THR A 661 15.95 -3.53 -19.24
C THR A 661 14.63 -4.22 -19.56
N THR A 662 14.35 -4.39 -20.85
CA THR A 662 13.16 -5.11 -21.33
C THR A 662 13.60 -6.27 -22.21
N ARG A 663 13.40 -7.52 -21.76
CA ARG A 663 13.87 -8.71 -22.48
C ARG A 663 12.78 -9.76 -22.67
N ALA A 664 12.65 -10.26 -23.89
CA ALA A 664 11.81 -11.41 -24.19
C ALA A 664 12.68 -12.48 -24.86
N PHE A 665 12.75 -13.68 -24.30
CA PHE A 665 13.63 -14.70 -24.85
C PHE A 665 13.14 -16.15 -24.71
N ILE A 666 13.66 -17.00 -25.58
CA ILE A 666 13.52 -18.46 -25.51
C ILE A 666 14.92 -19.02 -25.42
N ASP A 667 15.23 -19.73 -24.34
CA ASP A 667 16.57 -20.13 -23.94
C ASP A 667 17.11 -21.38 -24.67
N GLU A 668 18.39 -21.69 -24.46
CA GLU A 668 19.10 -22.75 -25.18
C GLU A 668 18.41 -24.12 -25.02
N GLY A 669 18.21 -24.78 -26.16
CA GLY A 669 17.63 -26.13 -26.23
C GLY A 669 16.13 -26.24 -25.94
N ALA A 670 15.41 -25.13 -25.74
CA ALA A 670 13.96 -25.16 -25.54
C ALA A 670 13.23 -25.72 -26.78
N ASN A 671 12.40 -26.74 -26.61
CA ASN A 671 11.66 -27.39 -27.70
C ASN A 671 10.28 -26.75 -27.87
N ILE A 672 10.15 -25.83 -28.84
CA ILE A 672 8.88 -25.14 -29.12
C ILE A 672 8.14 -25.79 -30.28
N ASN A 673 6.89 -26.22 -30.08
CA ASN A 673 6.00 -26.74 -31.13
C ASN A 673 6.61 -27.83 -32.04
N GLN A 674 7.36 -28.79 -31.46
CA GLN A 674 8.07 -29.80 -32.25
C GLN A 674 7.16 -30.87 -32.87
N ASP A 675 5.97 -31.11 -32.31
CA ASP A 675 4.93 -31.96 -32.93
C ASP A 675 3.86 -31.10 -33.62
N LEU A 676 3.84 -31.15 -34.95
CA LEU A 676 2.90 -30.41 -35.78
C LEU A 676 1.69 -31.24 -36.24
N SER A 677 1.53 -32.47 -35.74
CA SER A 677 0.46 -33.37 -36.19
C SER A 677 -0.95 -32.86 -35.91
N GLN A 678 -1.11 -32.02 -34.88
CA GLN A 678 -2.37 -31.38 -34.47
C GLN A 678 -2.34 -29.84 -34.62
N ALA A 679 -1.29 -29.26 -35.20
CA ALA A 679 -1.13 -27.81 -35.26
C ALA A 679 -2.14 -27.12 -36.21
N HIS A 680 -2.65 -25.96 -35.79
CA HIS A 680 -3.43 -25.08 -36.65
C HIS A 680 -2.56 -24.41 -37.72
N SER A 681 -3.12 -24.12 -38.90
CA SER A 681 -2.36 -23.53 -40.03
C SER A 681 -1.84 -22.10 -39.81
N GLU A 682 -2.29 -21.44 -38.75
CA GLU A 682 -1.89 -20.08 -38.34
C GLU A 682 -1.02 -20.11 -37.07
N GLN A 683 -0.55 -21.28 -36.62
CA GLN A 683 0.35 -21.41 -35.48
C GLN A 683 1.66 -20.64 -35.76
N LEU A 684 2.03 -19.78 -34.82
CA LEU A 684 3.27 -19.01 -34.84
C LEU A 684 3.99 -19.09 -33.49
N VAL A 685 5.24 -18.59 -33.49
CA VAL A 685 6.01 -18.29 -32.29
C VAL A 685 6.29 -16.79 -32.32
N ASN A 686 5.78 -16.05 -31.34
CA ASN A 686 5.98 -14.62 -31.17
C ASN A 686 6.98 -14.38 -30.03
N VAL A 687 8.06 -13.66 -30.29
CA VAL A 687 8.99 -13.17 -29.26
C VAL A 687 9.11 -11.68 -29.44
N LEU A 688 8.60 -10.91 -28.49
CA LEU A 688 8.49 -9.46 -28.58
C LEU A 688 9.01 -8.79 -27.30
N ALA A 689 10.00 -7.92 -27.47
CA ALA A 689 10.40 -6.96 -26.45
C ALA A 689 10.15 -5.53 -26.99
N SER A 690 9.43 -4.70 -26.24
CA SER A 690 9.18 -3.30 -26.61
C SER A 690 9.32 -2.40 -25.39
N ASP A 691 10.01 -1.29 -25.57
CA ASP A 691 10.28 -0.35 -24.50
C ASP A 691 10.13 1.09 -25.03
N LYS A 692 9.22 1.86 -24.42
CA LYS A 692 8.95 3.25 -24.80
C LYS A 692 8.99 4.16 -23.57
N THR A 693 9.90 5.14 -23.60
CA THR A 693 10.01 6.16 -22.55
C THR A 693 9.90 7.58 -23.12
N ASP A 694 9.01 8.37 -22.53
CA ASP A 694 8.82 9.80 -22.81
C ASP A 694 9.24 10.62 -21.56
N THR A 695 10.23 11.52 -21.70
CA THR A 695 10.76 12.31 -20.58
C THR A 695 10.70 13.82 -20.81
N ILE A 696 10.35 14.59 -19.79
CA ILE A 696 10.43 16.06 -19.75
C ILE A 696 11.14 16.49 -18.46
N GLY A 697 12.29 17.15 -18.57
CA GLY A 697 12.95 17.85 -17.47
C GLY A 697 12.82 19.37 -17.62
N LEU A 698 12.47 20.07 -16.54
CA LEU A 698 12.33 21.53 -16.51
C LEU A 698 13.00 22.10 -15.26
N ALA A 699 14.08 22.87 -15.43
CA ALA A 699 14.70 23.64 -14.35
C ALA A 699 14.69 25.15 -14.64
N GLY A 700 14.15 25.94 -13.71
CA GLY A 700 14.10 27.41 -13.84
C GLY A 700 14.41 28.13 -12.54
N GLY A 701 15.34 29.07 -12.56
CA GLY A 701 15.69 29.92 -11.41
C GLY A 701 15.54 31.40 -11.75
N LEU A 702 14.82 32.15 -10.90
CA LEU A 702 14.60 33.59 -11.07
C LEU A 702 15.13 34.37 -9.87
N GLY A 703 16.39 34.81 -9.92
CA GLY A 703 16.95 35.68 -8.90
C GLY A 703 16.64 37.15 -9.14
N GLY A 704 15.76 37.75 -8.33
CA GLY A 704 15.44 39.18 -8.33
C GLY A 704 16.09 39.93 -7.17
N GLY A 705 16.89 40.97 -7.45
CA GLY A 705 17.59 41.77 -6.44
C GLY A 705 17.83 43.22 -6.86
N SER A 706 17.68 44.18 -5.94
CA SER A 706 18.01 45.60 -6.20
C SER A 706 19.51 45.83 -6.43
N THR A 707 20.35 44.99 -5.79
CA THR A 707 21.81 45.05 -5.90
C THR A 707 22.31 44.08 -6.96
N ALA A 708 21.90 42.81 -6.86
CA ALA A 708 22.15 41.78 -7.86
C ALA A 708 21.12 40.65 -7.74
N GLY A 709 20.74 40.07 -8.86
CA GLY A 709 19.88 38.90 -8.94
C GLY A 709 20.56 37.83 -9.80
N VAL A 710 20.70 36.61 -9.28
CA VAL A 710 21.29 35.48 -10.00
C VAL A 710 20.33 34.30 -9.89
N GLY A 711 19.79 33.87 -11.03
CA GLY A 711 19.10 32.60 -11.15
C GLY A 711 19.99 31.62 -11.91
N ALA A 712 20.37 30.53 -11.27
CA ALA A 712 21.07 29.42 -11.92
C ALA A 712 20.12 28.22 -11.99
N SER A 713 20.03 27.59 -13.14
CA SER A 713 19.32 26.33 -13.29
C SER A 713 20.13 25.34 -14.10
N ALA A 714 19.92 24.06 -13.81
CA ALA A 714 20.50 22.95 -14.56
C ALA A 714 19.48 21.82 -14.67
N ASP A 715 19.44 21.21 -15.85
CA ASP A 715 18.66 20.02 -16.14
C ASP A 715 19.64 18.92 -16.58
N PHE A 716 19.56 17.75 -15.97
CA PHE A 716 20.42 16.60 -16.27
C PHE A 716 19.57 15.36 -16.54
N GLY A 717 19.91 14.60 -17.57
CA GLY A 717 19.23 13.36 -17.90
C GLY A 717 20.23 12.28 -18.30
N VAL A 718 20.10 11.10 -17.71
CA VAL A 718 20.76 9.88 -18.16
C VAL A 718 19.67 8.85 -18.42
N LEU A 719 19.68 8.27 -19.62
CA LEU A 719 18.79 7.19 -20.01
C LEU A 719 19.64 6.08 -20.62
N VAL A 720 19.59 4.90 -20.01
CA VAL A 720 20.20 3.66 -20.52
C VAL A 720 19.07 2.66 -20.73
N LYS A 721 18.91 2.18 -21.95
CA LYS A 721 17.89 1.20 -22.34
C LYS A 721 18.53 -0.02 -22.97
N THR A 722 18.11 -1.20 -22.54
CA THR A 722 18.41 -2.48 -23.18
C THR A 722 17.08 -3.13 -23.54
N THR A 723 16.82 -3.30 -24.84
CA THR A 723 15.59 -3.94 -25.33
C THR A 723 15.96 -5.08 -26.27
N GLU A 724 15.69 -6.31 -25.87
CA GLU A 724 16.17 -7.50 -26.57
C GLU A 724 15.04 -8.53 -26.73
N ALA A 725 14.83 -8.96 -27.97
CA ALA A 725 14.01 -10.11 -28.30
C ALA A 725 14.92 -11.13 -28.99
N LEU A 726 15.07 -12.33 -28.42
CA LEU A 726 16.01 -13.33 -28.93
C LEU A 726 15.50 -14.77 -28.77
N ILE A 727 15.96 -15.63 -29.66
CA ILE A 727 15.81 -17.08 -29.58
C ILE A 727 17.22 -17.64 -29.57
N GLU A 728 17.56 -18.35 -28.50
CA GLU A 728 18.90 -18.88 -28.25
C GLU A 728 19.22 -20.11 -29.12
N ASN A 729 20.46 -20.57 -29.03
CA ASN A 729 20.94 -21.68 -29.86
C ASN A 729 20.20 -22.98 -29.52
N GLY A 730 19.76 -23.72 -30.54
CA GLY A 730 19.14 -25.04 -30.34
C GLY A 730 17.66 -25.03 -29.96
N ALA A 731 17.04 -23.84 -29.80
CA ALA A 731 15.60 -23.68 -29.63
C ALA A 731 14.79 -23.77 -30.94
#